data_AF-A0A6Q2Y4T3-F1
#
_entry.id   AF-A0A6Q2Y4T3-F1
#
_cell.length_a   1.000
_cell.length_b   1.000
_cell.length_c   1.000
_cell.angle_alpha   90.00
_cell.angle_beta   90.00
_cell.angle_gamma   90.00
#
_symmetry.space_group_name_H-M   'P 1'
#
loop_
_entity.id
_entity.type
_entity.pdbx_description
1 polymer ?
#
loop_
_entity_poly.entity_id
_entity_poly.type
_entity_poly.pdbx_seq_one_letter_code
_entity_poly.pdbx_strand_id
1 'polypeptide(L)'
;MAGSFGKIIVGVYVEIKRSDGRIHQAMVTSLNEDNESVTVEWIENGDTKGKEIDLESIFALNPDVAPEENFPSPGTPPPPTPVSVKVNKIPKVSRLLFGLMLWAVSITSTSLLWTVLLLSVAARRKSNCVKEVEKLQEKRERRRIQQQELRERKAQEVDTTVPNYEILYMIRDFRASLDYRPLSTADLIEEHRICVCVRKRPLNKKELSIRDLDVITIPSKDVVMVHEPKQKVDLTRYLENQTFRFDYAFDDSTTNEMVYRSDSRPLLYFHFTMGGDFSGKSQDCSKGIYALAARDVFVMLKKPCYKKLDLQVYSTFFEIYSGKVFDLLNGKAKLRVLEDGKQQVQVVGLQERDVRCTEDVLKLIEVGNSCRTSGQTSANAHSSRSHAVFQIILRRKGKMHGKFSLIDLAGNERGADTSSADRQTRLEGAEINKSLLALKECIRALGRNKPHTPFRASKLTQVLRDSFIGENSRTCMIATISPGMTSCENTLNTLRYANRVKEFGISPSDIPFSQGGGSRSELSPTYEYQDFSTSPSRVKELTVDTNQVMEGVRPNIQVDDDWDHLGSSPQRDDLKLLCEQNEEEVSPQLFTFHEAVSQMVEMEEQVLEDHRAVFQESIRWLEDEKVLLEMTEEVDYDVDSYATQLEQILDQKIDILTELRDKVKSFRSSLQEEEQASKQINPKRQRAL
;
A
#
# COMPACT_ATOMS: atom_id res chain seq x y z
N MET A 1 -19.88 -41.12 19.87
CA MET A 1 -20.39 -39.78 20.21
C MET A 1 -21.45 -39.45 19.19
N ALA A 2 -22.72 -39.65 19.52
CA ALA A 2 -23.81 -39.04 18.78
C ALA A 2 -23.99 -37.66 19.40
N GLY A 3 -23.52 -36.62 18.69
CA GLY A 3 -23.66 -35.23 19.14
C GLY A 3 -25.10 -34.76 19.01
N SER A 4 -25.40 -33.61 19.61
CA SER A 4 -26.68 -32.87 19.56
C SER A 4 -27.24 -32.65 18.14
N PHE A 5 -26.43 -32.85 17.10
CA PHE A 5 -26.75 -32.66 15.69
C PHE A 5 -27.37 -33.89 14.99
N GLY A 6 -27.65 -34.98 15.70
CA GLY A 6 -28.29 -36.17 15.13
C GLY A 6 -27.44 -36.79 13.99
N LYS A 7 -28.05 -36.97 12.81
CA LYS A 7 -27.36 -37.42 11.57
C LYS A 7 -26.97 -36.27 10.62
N ILE A 8 -27.07 -35.01 11.06
CA ILE A 8 -26.75 -33.86 10.22
C ILE A 8 -25.23 -33.70 10.11
N ILE A 9 -24.72 -33.64 8.88
CA ILE A 9 -23.30 -33.37 8.57
C ILE A 9 -23.21 -32.31 7.47
N VAL A 10 -22.09 -31.58 7.43
CA VAL A 10 -21.79 -30.61 6.37
C VAL A 10 -21.82 -31.29 5.00
N GLY A 11 -22.52 -30.69 4.04
CA GLY A 11 -22.73 -31.20 2.68
C GLY A 11 -24.03 -31.98 2.49
N VAL A 12 -24.81 -32.26 3.55
CA VAL A 12 -26.15 -32.85 3.42
C VAL A 12 -27.19 -31.79 3.10
N TYR A 13 -28.18 -32.17 2.32
CA TYR A 13 -29.33 -31.32 2.00
C TYR A 13 -30.47 -31.55 2.98
N VAL A 14 -31.02 -30.48 3.53
CA VAL A 14 -32.15 -30.49 4.49
C VAL A 14 -33.28 -29.58 3.99
N GLU A 15 -34.51 -29.91 4.33
CA GLU A 15 -35.68 -29.08 4.06
C GLU A 15 -35.79 -27.95 5.09
N ILE A 16 -35.95 -26.72 4.60
CA ILE A 16 -36.05 -25.53 5.42
C ILE A 16 -37.31 -24.74 5.08
N LYS A 17 -37.93 -24.13 6.10
CA LYS A 17 -39.09 -23.26 5.93
C LYS A 17 -38.68 -21.79 5.86
N ARG A 18 -39.04 -21.12 4.78
CA ARG A 18 -38.80 -19.69 4.56
C ARG A 18 -39.77 -18.82 5.37
N SER A 19 -39.45 -17.54 5.48
CA SER A 19 -40.29 -16.52 6.11
C SER A 19 -41.65 -16.35 5.43
N ASP A 20 -41.77 -16.71 4.14
CA ASP A 20 -43.01 -16.72 3.36
C ASP A 20 -43.81 -18.04 3.50
N GLY A 21 -43.32 -18.99 4.32
CA GLY A 21 -43.96 -20.26 4.60
C GLY A 21 -43.63 -21.39 3.62
N ARG A 22 -42.86 -21.14 2.55
CA ARG A 22 -42.47 -22.19 1.58
C ARG A 22 -41.37 -23.09 2.14
N ILE A 23 -41.49 -24.38 1.89
CA ILE A 23 -40.46 -25.37 2.22
C ILE A 23 -39.61 -25.60 0.97
N HIS A 24 -38.28 -25.55 1.12
CA HIS A 24 -37.35 -25.87 0.04
C HIS A 24 -36.06 -26.47 0.60
N GLN A 25 -35.29 -27.11 -0.28
CA GLN A 25 -34.07 -27.81 0.08
C GLN A 25 -32.86 -26.87 0.10
N ALA A 26 -32.07 -26.91 1.16
CA ALA A 26 -30.84 -26.14 1.34
C ALA A 26 -29.70 -27.06 1.82
N MET A 27 -28.47 -26.76 1.42
CA MET A 27 -27.29 -27.53 1.78
C MET A 27 -26.70 -27.02 3.09
N VAL A 28 -26.39 -27.93 4.01
CA VAL A 28 -25.71 -27.59 5.26
C VAL A 28 -24.25 -27.24 4.99
N THR A 29 -23.82 -26.04 5.35
CA THR A 29 -22.44 -25.56 5.13
C THR A 29 -21.64 -25.47 6.43
N SER A 30 -22.29 -25.30 7.57
CA SER A 30 -21.62 -25.29 8.88
C SER A 30 -22.53 -25.79 10.00
N LEU A 31 -21.94 -26.39 11.03
CA LEU A 31 -22.59 -26.81 12.28
C LEU A 31 -22.02 -26.00 13.43
N ASN A 32 -22.86 -25.39 14.25
CA ASN A 32 -22.43 -24.54 15.36
C ASN A 32 -22.80 -25.17 16.70
N GLU A 33 -21.85 -25.88 17.33
CA GLU A 33 -22.07 -26.62 18.58
C GLU A 33 -22.43 -25.73 19.77
N ASP A 34 -21.97 -24.47 19.78
CA ASP A 34 -22.19 -23.54 20.90
C ASP A 34 -23.62 -22.99 20.95
N ASN A 35 -24.27 -22.87 19.78
CA ASN A 35 -25.60 -22.26 19.64
C ASN A 35 -26.71 -23.24 19.22
N GLU A 36 -26.41 -24.54 19.12
CA GLU A 36 -27.35 -25.58 18.66
C GLU A 36 -28.04 -25.19 17.33
N SER A 37 -27.25 -24.67 16.39
CA SER A 37 -27.73 -24.14 15.11
C SER A 37 -26.93 -24.68 13.92
N VAL A 38 -27.57 -24.63 12.75
CA VAL A 38 -27.02 -25.09 11.48
C VAL A 38 -27.07 -23.95 10.47
N THR A 39 -25.95 -23.69 9.79
CA THR A 39 -25.93 -22.77 8.64
C THR A 39 -26.23 -23.54 7.37
N VAL A 40 -27.20 -23.06 6.60
CA VAL A 40 -27.61 -23.66 5.33
C VAL A 40 -27.53 -22.65 4.19
N GLU A 41 -27.19 -23.11 2.99
CA GLU A 41 -27.13 -22.32 1.77
C GLU A 41 -27.96 -22.93 0.64
N TRP A 42 -28.57 -22.08 -0.18
CA TRP A 42 -29.29 -22.46 -1.39
C TRP A 42 -29.11 -21.42 -2.49
N ILE A 43 -29.36 -21.81 -3.74
CA ILE A 43 -29.27 -20.93 -4.90
C ILE A 43 -30.67 -20.44 -5.26
N GLU A 44 -30.84 -19.12 -5.38
CA GLU A 44 -32.09 -18.50 -5.79
C GLU A 44 -31.80 -17.37 -6.79
N ASN A 45 -32.36 -17.47 -8.00
CA ASN A 45 -32.16 -16.50 -9.09
C ASN A 45 -30.67 -16.26 -9.46
N GLY A 46 -29.82 -17.28 -9.31
CA GLY A 46 -28.39 -17.19 -9.60
C GLY A 46 -27.52 -16.67 -8.45
N ASP A 47 -28.13 -16.22 -7.35
CA ASP A 47 -27.43 -15.80 -6.14
C ASP A 47 -27.39 -16.93 -5.10
N THR A 48 -26.27 -17.06 -4.39
CA THR A 48 -26.18 -17.91 -3.18
C THR A 48 -26.75 -17.14 -1.98
N LYS A 49 -27.75 -17.72 -1.31
CA LYS A 49 -28.35 -17.18 -0.08
C LYS A 49 -28.07 -18.15 1.06
N GLY A 50 -27.79 -17.62 2.25
CA GLY A 50 -27.51 -18.42 3.45
C GLY A 50 -28.34 -17.98 4.66
N LYS A 51 -28.67 -18.92 5.54
CA LYS A 51 -29.39 -18.64 6.79
C LYS A 51 -28.94 -19.59 7.90
N GLU A 52 -28.88 -19.08 9.13
CA GLU A 52 -28.69 -19.88 10.34
C GLU A 52 -30.06 -20.28 10.91
N ILE A 53 -30.24 -21.57 11.20
CA ILE A 53 -31.50 -22.17 11.66
C ILE A 53 -31.22 -23.03 12.89
N ASP A 54 -32.08 -22.93 13.91
CA ASP A 54 -32.02 -23.76 15.12
C ASP A 54 -32.28 -25.25 14.82
N LEU A 55 -31.61 -26.13 15.57
CA LEU A 55 -31.73 -27.57 15.39
C LEU A 55 -33.15 -28.11 15.56
N GLU A 56 -33.94 -27.54 16.48
CA GLU A 56 -35.32 -27.96 16.74
C GLU A 56 -36.20 -27.75 15.49
N SER A 57 -36.08 -26.60 14.83
CA SER A 57 -36.78 -26.31 13.56
C SER A 57 -36.32 -27.20 12.41
N ILE A 58 -35.04 -27.57 12.36
CA ILE A 58 -34.53 -28.51 11.35
C ILE A 58 -35.07 -29.92 11.58
N PHE A 59 -35.06 -30.43 12.82
CA PHE A 59 -35.61 -31.75 13.15
C PHE A 59 -37.12 -31.83 12.95
N ALA A 60 -37.86 -30.75 13.23
CA ALA A 60 -39.30 -30.69 12.99
C ALA A 60 -39.68 -30.85 11.51
N LEU A 61 -38.82 -30.42 10.59
CA LEU A 61 -39.01 -30.55 9.14
C LEU A 61 -38.32 -31.79 8.54
N ASN A 62 -37.30 -32.33 9.22
CA ASN A 62 -36.48 -33.44 8.74
C ASN A 62 -36.36 -34.52 9.82
N PRO A 63 -37.42 -35.31 10.07
CA PRO A 63 -37.44 -36.32 11.12
C PRO A 63 -36.42 -37.45 10.90
N ASP A 64 -35.98 -37.67 9.65
CA ASP A 64 -35.05 -38.75 9.29
C ASP A 64 -33.61 -38.51 9.78
N VAL A 65 -33.27 -37.24 10.03
CA VAL A 65 -31.96 -36.81 10.54
C VAL A 65 -31.98 -36.49 12.03
N ALA A 66 -33.16 -36.52 12.66
CA ALA A 66 -33.33 -36.33 14.09
C ALA A 66 -32.72 -37.50 14.89
N PRO A 67 -32.18 -37.26 16.09
CA PRO A 67 -31.69 -38.33 16.96
C PRO A 67 -32.84 -39.26 17.39
N GLU A 68 -32.64 -40.58 17.36
CA GLU A 68 -33.66 -41.55 17.78
C GLU A 68 -33.92 -41.43 19.30
N GLU A 69 -35.14 -41.07 19.68
CA GLU A 69 -35.57 -41.08 21.08
C GLU A 69 -35.84 -42.51 21.57
N ASN A 70 -35.06 -42.97 22.55
CA ASN A 70 -35.37 -44.18 23.32
C ASN A 70 -36.56 -43.91 24.24
N PHE A 71 -37.76 -44.34 23.85
CA PHE A 71 -38.92 -44.37 24.74
C PHE A 71 -38.78 -45.51 25.78
N PRO A 72 -38.95 -45.25 27.09
CA PRO A 72 -39.08 -46.31 28.08
C PRO A 72 -40.52 -46.84 28.16
N SER A 73 -40.66 -48.16 28.22
CA SER A 73 -41.92 -48.88 28.42
C SER A 73 -42.41 -48.81 29.89
N PRO A 74 -43.72 -48.99 30.15
CA PRO A 74 -44.32 -48.64 31.44
C PRO A 74 -44.44 -49.81 32.42
N GLY A 75 -44.25 -49.53 33.71
CA GLY A 75 -44.95 -50.20 34.81
C GLY A 75 -44.08 -50.89 35.89
N THR A 76 -43.91 -50.26 37.06
CA THR A 76 -44.42 -50.69 38.40
C THR A 76 -43.99 -49.71 39.52
N PRO A 77 -44.74 -49.58 40.65
CA PRO A 77 -44.64 -48.49 41.63
C PRO A 77 -43.63 -48.76 42.80
N PRO A 78 -43.36 -47.77 43.70
CA PRO A 78 -42.15 -47.68 44.56
C PRO A 78 -42.42 -48.09 46.04
N PRO A 79 -41.56 -47.79 47.05
CA PRO A 79 -40.11 -47.97 47.30
C PRO A 79 -39.88 -48.87 48.57
N PRO A 80 -38.67 -49.04 49.17
CA PRO A 80 -38.08 -48.02 50.08
C PRO A 80 -36.53 -47.94 50.11
N THR A 81 -36.02 -46.78 50.53
CA THR A 81 -34.65 -46.55 51.07
C THR A 81 -34.51 -47.16 52.49
N PRO A 82 -33.39 -47.07 53.24
CA PRO A 82 -32.01 -46.61 52.99
C PRO A 82 -30.97 -47.73 53.29
N VAL A 83 -29.64 -47.59 53.16
CA VAL A 83 -28.69 -47.12 54.20
C VAL A 83 -27.26 -47.28 53.67
N SER A 84 -26.45 -46.24 53.93
CA SER A 84 -24.97 -46.15 54.10
C SER A 84 -24.05 -47.31 53.72
N VAL A 85 -22.92 -47.02 53.08
CA VAL A 85 -21.60 -46.86 53.75
C VAL A 85 -20.60 -46.19 52.79
N LYS A 86 -19.92 -45.15 53.28
CA LYS A 86 -18.72 -44.53 52.70
C LYS A 86 -17.50 -45.40 52.98
N VAL A 87 -16.58 -45.62 52.02
CA VAL A 87 -15.13 -45.63 52.29
C VAL A 87 -14.34 -45.11 51.07
N ASN A 88 -13.45 -44.16 51.35
CA ASN A 88 -12.48 -43.51 50.47
C ASN A 88 -11.31 -44.43 50.04
N LYS A 89 -10.72 -44.22 48.85
CA LYS A 89 -9.37 -43.62 48.64
C LYS A 89 -8.83 -43.79 47.20
N ILE A 90 -8.60 -42.64 46.52
CA ILE A 90 -7.42 -42.12 45.77
C ILE A 90 -6.39 -43.13 45.13
N PRO A 91 -5.55 -42.73 44.12
CA PRO A 91 -5.78 -42.45 42.68
C PRO A 91 -4.78 -43.16 41.72
N LYS A 92 -4.85 -42.78 40.42
CA LYS A 92 -3.79 -42.64 39.38
C LYS A 92 -3.65 -43.72 38.28
N VAL A 93 -4.00 -43.25 37.08
CA VAL A 93 -3.17 -43.10 35.86
C VAL A 93 -2.88 -44.32 34.95
N SER A 94 -3.38 -44.13 33.72
CA SER A 94 -2.84 -44.49 32.39
C SER A 94 -3.06 -45.87 31.80
N ARG A 95 -3.51 -45.81 30.53
CA ARG A 95 -3.03 -46.53 29.33
C ARG A 95 -3.23 -48.06 29.34
N LEU A 96 -3.72 -48.74 28.31
CA LEU A 96 -3.56 -48.58 26.86
C LEU A 96 -4.66 -49.39 26.13
N LEU A 97 -4.90 -48.98 24.89
CA LEU A 97 -5.12 -49.81 23.70
C LEU A 97 -6.40 -50.65 23.53
N PHE A 98 -7.12 -50.24 22.50
CA PHE A 98 -7.78 -51.05 21.49
C PHE A 98 -7.03 -52.34 21.12
N GLY A 99 -7.80 -53.42 20.99
CA GLY A 99 -7.42 -54.65 20.31
C GLY A 99 -8.63 -55.53 20.04
N LEU A 100 -9.29 -55.32 18.90
CA LEU A 100 -10.00 -56.36 18.12
C LEU A 100 -9.01 -57.53 17.87
N MET A 101 -9.35 -58.80 17.67
CA MET A 101 -10.58 -59.45 17.26
C MET A 101 -10.39 -60.98 17.36
N LEU A 102 -11.53 -61.68 17.36
CA LEU A 102 -11.81 -62.97 16.71
C LEU A 102 -11.33 -64.31 17.28
N TRP A 103 -12.27 -65.24 17.16
CA TRP A 103 -12.26 -66.67 17.35
C TRP A 103 -11.25 -67.41 16.46
N ALA A 104 -10.65 -68.51 16.96
CA ALA A 104 -11.04 -69.88 16.57
C ALA A 104 -10.17 -70.97 17.24
N VAL A 105 -10.87 -71.93 17.86
CA VAL A 105 -10.67 -73.40 17.89
C VAL A 105 -9.26 -74.00 18.12
N SER A 106 -9.19 -74.79 19.20
CA SER A 106 -8.12 -75.71 19.64
C SER A 106 -7.78 -76.86 18.66
N ILE A 107 -6.54 -77.35 18.69
CA ILE A 107 -6.15 -78.72 19.12
C ILE A 107 -4.62 -78.95 18.99
N THR A 108 -4.04 -79.25 20.17
CA THR A 108 -2.88 -80.07 20.61
C THR A 108 -1.63 -80.37 19.76
N SER A 109 -0.49 -80.04 20.40
CA SER A 109 0.65 -80.91 20.74
C SER A 109 1.37 -81.68 19.64
N THR A 110 2.51 -81.17 19.19
CA THR A 110 3.86 -81.75 19.39
C THR A 110 4.89 -80.89 18.64
N SER A 111 6.12 -80.83 19.14
CA SER A 111 7.28 -80.09 18.59
C SER A 111 7.46 -78.63 19.04
N LEU A 112 7.83 -78.51 20.31
CA LEU A 112 8.26 -77.29 21.02
C LEU A 112 9.73 -76.90 20.70
N LEU A 113 10.23 -77.13 19.48
CA LEU A 113 11.63 -76.85 19.13
C LEU A 113 11.87 -76.13 17.79
N TRP A 114 10.82 -75.71 17.06
CA TRP A 114 10.99 -74.92 15.83
C TRP A 114 10.33 -73.52 15.84
N THR A 115 9.66 -73.15 16.92
CA THR A 115 8.97 -71.85 17.08
C THR A 115 9.71 -70.86 17.99
N VAL A 116 11.03 -70.96 18.07
CA VAL A 116 11.91 -69.90 18.63
C VAL A 116 12.78 -69.23 17.53
N LEU A 117 12.64 -69.62 16.26
CA LEU A 117 13.38 -69.03 15.14
C LEU A 117 12.50 -68.36 14.06
N LEU A 118 11.30 -67.90 14.41
CA LEU A 118 10.41 -67.21 13.45
C LEU A 118 9.61 -66.06 14.09
N LEU A 119 10.24 -65.35 15.04
CA LEU A 119 9.74 -64.09 15.60
C LEU A 119 10.77 -62.94 15.49
N SER A 120 11.69 -63.03 14.52
CA SER A 120 12.74 -62.02 14.34
C SER A 120 12.85 -61.36 12.97
N VAL A 121 12.12 -61.74 11.90
CA VAL A 121 12.33 -61.08 10.59
C VAL A 121 11.07 -60.99 9.75
N ALA A 122 10.45 -59.81 9.74
CA ALA A 122 9.84 -59.22 8.54
C ALA A 122 9.63 -57.70 8.68
N ALA A 123 10.63 -56.99 9.21
CA ALA A 123 10.82 -55.60 8.80
C ALA A 123 11.09 -55.63 7.30
N ARG A 124 10.07 -55.35 6.47
CA ARG A 124 10.27 -55.14 5.03
C ARG A 124 11.36 -54.07 4.93
N ARG A 125 12.54 -54.44 4.45
CA ARG A 125 13.60 -53.49 4.15
C ARG A 125 13.05 -52.55 3.09
N LYS A 126 12.57 -51.37 3.51
CA LYS A 126 12.28 -50.27 2.59
C LYS A 126 13.55 -50.06 1.74
N SER A 127 13.39 -50.04 0.42
CA SER A 127 14.47 -49.71 -0.52
C SER A 127 15.12 -48.39 -0.09
N ASN A 128 16.43 -48.24 -0.31
CA ASN A 128 17.15 -47.02 0.06
C ASN A 128 16.48 -45.78 -0.55
N CYS A 129 15.99 -45.87 -1.79
CA CYS A 129 15.22 -44.81 -2.45
C CYS A 129 13.92 -44.44 -1.69
N VAL A 130 13.13 -45.43 -1.27
CA VAL A 130 11.88 -45.19 -0.51
C VAL A 130 12.17 -44.56 0.85
N LYS A 131 13.29 -44.93 1.48
CA LYS A 131 13.75 -44.28 2.72
C LYS A 131 14.21 -42.84 2.48
N GLU A 132 14.84 -42.54 1.34
CA GLU A 132 15.27 -41.18 1.00
C GLU A 132 14.08 -40.27 0.64
N VAL A 133 13.07 -40.77 -0.08
CA VAL A 133 11.83 -40.00 -0.35
C VAL A 133 11.07 -39.72 0.95
N GLU A 134 10.97 -40.71 1.84
CA GLU A 134 10.34 -40.54 3.15
C GLU A 134 11.13 -39.56 4.02
N LYS A 135 12.47 -39.60 4.01
CA LYS A 135 13.31 -38.58 4.64
C LYS A 135 13.12 -37.19 4.04
N LEU A 136 12.93 -37.07 2.73
CA LEU A 136 12.71 -35.79 2.05
C LEU A 136 11.35 -35.20 2.45
N GLN A 137 10.31 -36.04 2.51
CA GLN A 137 8.98 -35.66 2.95
C GLN A 137 8.99 -35.28 4.44
N GLU A 138 9.65 -36.08 5.28
CA GLU A 138 9.81 -35.80 6.71
C GLU A 138 10.62 -34.52 6.95
N LYS A 139 11.60 -34.22 6.08
CA LYS A 139 12.36 -32.96 6.10
C LYS A 139 11.50 -31.76 5.65
N ARG A 140 10.63 -31.93 4.65
CA ARG A 140 9.65 -30.90 4.22
C ARG A 140 8.61 -30.63 5.31
N GLU A 141 8.08 -31.67 5.95
CA GLU A 141 7.13 -31.57 7.05
C GLU A 141 7.78 -30.95 8.30
N ARG A 142 8.99 -31.38 8.68
CA ARG A 142 9.76 -30.71 9.75
C ARG A 142 10.02 -29.25 9.45
N ARG A 143 10.33 -28.88 8.20
CA ARG A 143 10.49 -27.46 7.80
C ARG A 143 9.18 -26.68 7.93
N ARG A 144 8.04 -27.25 7.55
CA ARG A 144 6.72 -26.64 7.72
C ARG A 144 6.37 -26.45 9.19
N ILE A 145 6.57 -27.48 10.01
CA ILE A 145 6.34 -27.44 11.46
C ILE A 145 7.27 -26.43 12.11
N GLN A 146 8.57 -26.38 11.76
CA GLN A 146 9.50 -25.39 12.28
C GLN A 146 9.13 -23.95 11.88
N GLN A 147 8.68 -23.72 10.64
CA GLN A 147 8.19 -22.39 10.23
C GLN A 147 6.90 -22.02 10.98
N GLN A 148 6.02 -22.99 11.21
CA GLN A 148 4.79 -22.80 11.96
C GLN A 148 5.08 -22.53 13.44
N GLU A 149 5.92 -23.32 14.11
CA GLU A 149 6.39 -23.09 15.48
C GLU A 149 7.11 -21.75 15.61
N LEU A 150 7.91 -21.33 14.60
CA LEU A 150 8.54 -20.02 14.61
C LEU A 150 7.51 -18.88 14.50
N ARG A 151 6.46 -19.06 13.68
CA ARG A 151 5.34 -18.11 13.60
C ARG A 151 4.53 -18.08 14.89
N GLU A 152 4.25 -19.23 15.49
CA GLU A 152 3.51 -19.36 16.75
C GLU A 152 4.30 -18.80 17.92
N ARG A 153 5.62 -19.03 17.99
CA ARG A 153 6.50 -18.44 19.00
C ARG A 153 6.59 -16.92 18.85
N LYS A 154 6.72 -16.42 17.61
CA LYS A 154 6.64 -14.98 17.33
C LYS A 154 5.27 -14.41 17.71
N ALA A 155 4.19 -15.14 17.46
CA ALA A 155 2.83 -14.73 17.84
C ALA A 155 2.60 -14.76 19.36
N GLN A 156 3.31 -15.60 20.12
CA GLN A 156 3.27 -15.59 21.58
C GLN A 156 4.07 -14.43 22.20
N GLU A 157 5.08 -13.91 21.50
CA GLU A 157 5.83 -12.71 21.90
C GLU A 157 5.09 -11.40 21.56
N VAL A 158 3.96 -11.49 20.86
CA VAL A 158 3.17 -10.34 20.40
C VAL A 158 2.22 -9.88 21.50
N ASP A 159 2.36 -8.61 21.89
CA ASP A 159 1.44 -7.95 22.82
C ASP A 159 0.10 -7.67 22.13
N THR A 160 -0.86 -8.60 22.28
CA THR A 160 -2.22 -8.49 21.74
C THR A 160 -3.05 -7.38 22.40
N THR A 161 -2.54 -6.72 23.45
CA THR A 161 -3.20 -5.57 24.07
C THR A 161 -3.03 -4.28 23.26
N VAL A 162 -2.11 -4.27 22.29
CA VAL A 162 -1.89 -3.12 21.39
C VAL A 162 -2.86 -3.20 20.20
N PRO A 163 -3.74 -2.20 20.00
CA PRO A 163 -4.58 -2.15 18.81
C PRO A 163 -3.69 -2.07 17.56
N ASN A 164 -4.09 -2.77 16.49
CA ASN A 164 -3.36 -2.80 15.21
C ASN A 164 -1.92 -3.37 15.29
N TYR A 165 -1.65 -4.27 16.25
CA TYR A 165 -0.34 -4.90 16.41
C TYR A 165 0.18 -5.54 15.10
N GLU A 166 -0.67 -6.18 14.30
CA GLU A 166 -0.28 -6.79 13.01
C GLU A 166 0.38 -5.78 12.07
N ILE A 167 -0.25 -4.61 11.93
CA ILE A 167 0.24 -3.51 11.10
C ILE A 167 1.55 -2.96 11.67
N LEU A 168 1.65 -2.81 12.99
CA LEU A 168 2.87 -2.37 13.66
C LEU A 168 4.06 -3.31 13.36
N TYR A 169 3.85 -4.63 13.43
CA TYR A 169 4.90 -5.61 13.13
C TYR A 169 5.26 -5.60 11.64
N MET A 170 4.29 -5.52 10.73
CA MET A 170 4.56 -5.38 9.29
C MET A 170 5.44 -4.15 9.00
N ILE A 171 5.13 -3.00 9.62
CA ILE A 171 5.93 -1.76 9.46
C ILE A 171 7.33 -1.95 10.06
N ARG A 172 7.43 -2.59 11.23
CA ARG A 172 8.72 -2.83 11.89
C ARG A 172 9.64 -3.73 11.07
N ASP A 173 9.12 -4.82 10.55
CA ASP A 173 9.86 -5.75 9.70
C ASP A 173 10.29 -5.06 8.40
N PHE A 174 9.41 -4.25 7.80
CA PHE A 174 9.76 -3.45 6.63
C PHE A 174 10.88 -2.44 6.93
N ARG A 175 10.76 -1.66 8.01
CA ARG A 175 11.78 -0.68 8.44
C ARG A 175 13.14 -1.34 8.71
N ALA A 176 13.17 -2.56 9.25
CA ALA A 176 14.40 -3.30 9.49
C ALA A 176 15.14 -3.71 8.19
N SER A 177 14.43 -3.75 7.05
CA SER A 177 15.03 -4.06 5.74
C SER A 177 15.59 -2.83 5.00
N LEU A 178 15.33 -1.62 5.50
CA LEU A 178 15.74 -0.38 4.82
C LEU A 178 17.18 0.04 5.17
N ASP A 179 17.87 0.61 4.18
CA ASP A 179 19.14 1.33 4.37
C ASP A 179 18.87 2.82 4.65
N TYR A 180 19.31 3.31 5.81
CA TYR A 180 19.06 4.67 6.26
C TYR A 180 20.24 5.59 5.94
N ARG A 181 19.98 6.63 5.14
CA ARG A 181 20.94 7.68 4.74
C ARG A 181 20.33 9.06 4.98
N PRO A 182 20.17 9.46 6.25
CA PRO A 182 19.50 10.71 6.59
C PRO A 182 20.27 11.93 6.07
N LEU A 183 19.55 13.03 5.88
CA LEU A 183 20.12 14.31 5.46
C LEU A 183 21.16 14.80 6.47
N SER A 184 22.33 15.21 5.96
CA SER A 184 23.43 15.76 6.75
C SER A 184 23.70 17.22 6.39
N THR A 185 24.25 17.96 7.34
CA THR A 185 24.67 19.36 7.12
C THR A 185 25.79 19.53 6.08
N ALA A 186 26.44 18.43 5.69
CA ALA A 186 27.49 18.40 4.67
C ALA A 186 26.95 18.22 3.24
N ASP A 187 25.65 17.95 3.07
CA ASP A 187 25.05 17.76 1.75
C ASP A 187 25.07 19.05 0.92
N LEU A 188 25.39 18.92 -0.37
CA LEU A 188 25.37 20.02 -1.32
C LEU A 188 23.93 20.49 -1.56
N ILE A 189 23.74 21.82 -1.58
CA ILE A 189 22.44 22.44 -1.81
C ILE A 189 22.30 22.74 -3.30
N GLU A 190 21.33 22.09 -3.94
CA GLU A 190 20.96 22.37 -5.33
C GLU A 190 20.06 23.61 -5.44
N GLU A 191 20.32 24.47 -6.42
CA GLU A 191 19.51 25.67 -6.66
C GLU A 191 18.37 25.38 -7.64
N HIS A 192 17.16 25.25 -7.10
CA HIS A 192 15.92 25.11 -7.89
C HIS A 192 15.14 26.43 -7.92
N ARG A 193 14.53 26.78 -9.06
CA ARG A 193 13.66 27.98 -9.16
C ARG A 193 12.51 27.88 -8.16
N ILE A 194 11.99 26.68 -8.00
CA ILE A 194 11.09 26.36 -6.92
C ILE A 194 11.52 25.04 -6.28
N CYS A 195 11.67 25.07 -4.97
CA CYS A 195 12.04 23.90 -4.18
C CYS A 195 10.80 23.31 -3.51
N VAL A 196 10.71 21.98 -3.43
CA VAL A 196 9.63 21.30 -2.70
C VAL A 196 10.24 20.39 -1.66
N CYS A 197 9.98 20.74 -0.41
CA CYS A 197 10.44 20.07 0.78
C CYS A 197 9.27 19.39 1.50
N VAL A 198 9.53 18.25 2.14
CA VAL A 198 8.57 17.59 3.02
C VAL A 198 9.15 17.50 4.42
N ARG A 199 8.33 17.78 5.43
CA ARG A 199 8.70 17.65 6.84
C ARG A 199 7.73 16.75 7.59
N LYS A 200 8.24 15.63 8.12
CA LYS A 200 7.54 14.81 9.11
C LYS A 200 7.67 15.45 10.48
N ARG A 201 6.56 15.63 11.21
CA ARG A 201 6.61 15.98 12.64
C ARG A 201 6.65 14.70 13.50
N PRO A 202 7.12 14.77 14.75
CA PRO A 202 6.94 13.66 15.69
C PRO A 202 5.46 13.46 16.07
N LEU A 203 5.14 12.26 16.55
CA LEU A 203 3.84 11.96 17.16
C LEU A 203 3.62 12.85 18.39
N ASN A 204 2.43 13.44 18.51
CA ASN A 204 2.08 14.30 19.61
C ASN A 204 1.57 13.50 20.83
N LYS A 205 1.47 14.14 22.00
CA LYS A 205 1.03 13.46 23.24
C LYS A 205 -0.35 12.80 23.14
N LYS A 206 -1.27 13.36 22.36
CA LYS A 206 -2.61 12.78 22.16
C LYS A 206 -2.53 11.51 21.31
N GLU A 207 -1.81 11.56 20.20
CA GLU A 207 -1.55 10.41 19.32
C GLU A 207 -0.85 9.28 20.08
N LEU A 208 0.16 9.61 20.89
CA LEU A 208 0.83 8.64 21.77
C LEU A 208 -0.14 8.05 22.81
N SER A 209 -1.05 8.85 23.37
CA SER A 209 -2.01 8.37 24.37
C SER A 209 -3.04 7.39 23.81
N ILE A 210 -3.44 7.55 22.54
CA ILE A 210 -4.35 6.63 21.85
C ILE A 210 -3.60 5.48 21.15
N ARG A 211 -2.27 5.39 21.35
CA ARG A 211 -1.37 4.42 20.69
C ARG A 211 -1.49 4.45 19.15
N ASP A 212 -1.57 5.64 18.56
CA ASP A 212 -1.57 5.79 17.10
C ASP A 212 -0.21 5.30 16.53
N LEU A 213 -0.26 4.70 15.35
CA LEU A 213 0.93 4.10 14.72
C LEU A 213 1.62 5.12 13.82
N ASP A 214 2.95 5.16 13.87
CA ASP A 214 3.74 5.92 12.91
C ASP A 214 3.86 5.15 11.59
N VAL A 215 3.15 5.62 10.57
CA VAL A 215 3.09 5.01 9.23
C VAL A 215 4.02 5.69 8.22
N ILE A 216 4.86 6.63 8.65
CA ILE A 216 5.72 7.41 7.75
C ILE A 216 7.19 7.10 8.01
N THR A 217 7.93 6.74 6.96
CA THR A 217 9.37 6.49 7.04
C THR A 217 10.11 7.36 6.03
N ILE A 218 11.17 8.02 6.48
CA ILE A 218 12.05 8.83 5.63
C ILE A 218 13.42 8.16 5.67
N PRO A 219 13.73 7.27 4.71
CA PRO A 219 15.00 6.54 4.71
C PRO A 219 16.17 7.39 4.23
N SER A 220 15.92 8.35 3.34
CA SER A 220 16.95 9.22 2.75
C SER A 220 16.54 10.68 2.72
N LYS A 221 17.47 11.56 2.36
CA LYS A 221 17.26 13.00 2.25
C LYS A 221 16.22 13.45 1.22
N ASP A 222 15.84 12.60 0.28
CA ASP A 222 14.95 12.92 -0.85
C ASP A 222 13.71 12.02 -0.89
N VAL A 223 13.63 10.97 -0.06
CA VAL A 223 12.57 9.95 -0.14
C VAL A 223 11.66 9.99 1.07
N VAL A 224 10.35 10.01 0.81
CA VAL A 224 9.29 9.85 1.83
C VAL A 224 8.49 8.60 1.49
N MET A 225 8.39 7.66 2.43
CA MET A 225 7.60 6.45 2.31
C MET A 225 6.38 6.50 3.22
N VAL A 226 5.22 6.15 2.66
CA VAL A 226 3.96 6.02 3.37
C VAL A 226 3.57 4.55 3.39
N HIS A 227 3.43 3.99 4.59
CA HIS A 227 2.95 2.63 4.81
C HIS A 227 1.43 2.66 4.96
N GLU A 228 0.70 2.68 3.84
CA GLU A 228 -0.76 2.75 3.87
C GLU A 228 -1.34 1.38 4.29
N PRO A 229 -2.01 1.28 5.45
CA PRO A 229 -2.63 0.04 5.87
C PRO A 229 -3.89 -0.20 5.04
N LYS A 230 -3.94 -1.32 4.32
CA LYS A 230 -5.09 -1.73 3.54
C LYS A 230 -5.56 -3.13 3.93
N GLN A 231 -6.78 -3.44 3.51
CA GLN A 231 -7.42 -4.73 3.72
C GLN A 231 -7.96 -5.23 2.39
N LYS A 232 -7.59 -6.46 2.03
CA LYS A 232 -8.13 -7.16 0.87
C LYS A 232 -9.57 -7.61 1.13
N VAL A 233 -10.25 -8.06 0.07
CA VAL A 233 -11.62 -8.58 0.13
C VAL A 233 -11.72 -9.82 1.03
N ASP A 234 -10.67 -10.64 1.08
CA ASP A 234 -10.54 -11.82 1.95
C ASP A 234 -10.22 -11.47 3.43
N LEU A 235 -10.33 -10.20 3.80
CA LEU A 235 -9.98 -9.64 5.10
C LEU A 235 -8.49 -9.66 5.44
N THR A 236 -7.60 -10.11 4.54
CA THR A 236 -6.15 -10.08 4.74
C THR A 236 -5.65 -8.65 4.80
N ARG A 237 -5.04 -8.26 5.92
CA ARG A 237 -4.37 -6.96 6.08
C ARG A 237 -3.03 -6.97 5.35
N TYR A 238 -2.70 -5.88 4.69
CA TYR A 238 -1.42 -5.68 4.03
C TYR A 238 -1.01 -4.21 4.05
N LEU A 239 0.27 -3.95 3.80
CA LEU A 239 0.80 -2.59 3.64
C LEU A 239 0.95 -2.27 2.16
N GLU A 240 0.37 -1.16 1.72
CA GLU A 240 0.68 -0.55 0.44
C GLU A 240 1.72 0.55 0.67
N ASN A 241 2.96 0.25 0.30
CA ASN A 241 4.10 1.15 0.49
C ASN A 241 4.20 2.12 -0.69
N GLN A 242 3.69 3.33 -0.52
CA GLN A 242 3.83 4.40 -1.50
C GLN A 242 5.12 5.18 -1.24
N THR A 243 5.90 5.40 -2.29
CA THR A 243 7.18 6.14 -2.22
C THR A 243 7.05 7.44 -3.01
N PHE A 244 7.48 8.54 -2.39
CA PHE A 244 7.51 9.88 -2.99
C PHE A 244 8.91 10.45 -2.93
N ARG A 245 9.31 11.17 -3.98
CA ARG A 245 10.61 11.84 -4.07
C ARG A 245 10.46 13.35 -4.10
N PHE A 246 11.20 14.03 -3.23
CA PHE A 246 11.19 15.48 -3.06
C PHE A 246 12.62 16.04 -3.15
N ASP A 247 12.78 17.35 -3.08
CA ASP A 247 14.12 17.95 -3.09
C ASP A 247 14.79 17.74 -1.73
N TYR A 248 14.01 17.90 -0.66
CA TYR A 248 14.40 17.56 0.69
C TYR A 248 13.26 16.88 1.45
N ALA A 249 13.59 15.84 2.21
CA ALA A 249 12.71 15.11 3.11
C ALA A 249 13.32 15.15 4.51
N PHE A 250 12.63 15.84 5.42
CA PHE A 250 13.02 16.03 6.80
C PHE A 250 12.25 15.07 7.70
N ASP A 251 13.00 14.29 8.48
CA ASP A 251 12.45 13.36 9.46
C ASP A 251 11.92 14.09 10.72
N ASP A 252 11.40 13.31 11.66
CA ASP A 252 10.89 13.79 12.95
C ASP A 252 11.98 14.22 13.93
N SER A 253 13.26 13.90 13.66
CA SER A 253 14.41 14.37 14.43
C SER A 253 14.92 15.75 13.99
N THR A 254 14.51 16.22 12.80
CA THR A 254 15.02 17.43 12.19
C THR A 254 14.51 18.71 12.87
N THR A 255 15.46 19.56 13.31
CA THR A 255 15.19 20.87 13.93
C THR A 255 14.80 21.96 12.93
N ASN A 256 14.11 23.01 13.39
CA ASN A 256 13.72 24.15 12.52
C ASN A 256 14.92 24.84 11.87
N GLU A 257 16.08 24.85 12.53
CA GLU A 257 17.31 25.45 11.98
C GLU A 257 17.89 24.61 10.83
N MET A 258 17.85 23.28 10.94
CA MET A 258 18.25 22.40 9.83
C MET A 258 17.30 22.51 8.65
N VAL A 259 15.99 22.53 8.91
CA VAL A 259 14.98 22.79 7.87
C VAL A 259 15.28 24.10 7.18
N TYR A 260 15.44 25.20 7.93
CA TYR A 260 15.75 26.51 7.37
C TYR A 260 17.05 26.51 6.55
N ARG A 261 18.13 25.87 7.04
CA ARG A 261 19.43 25.86 6.37
C ARG A 261 19.41 25.15 5.02
N SER A 262 18.72 24.03 4.92
CA SER A 262 18.59 23.25 3.68
C SER A 262 17.65 23.91 2.67
N ASP A 263 16.85 24.88 3.12
CA ASP A 263 15.69 25.38 2.41
C ASP A 263 15.79 26.87 2.04
N SER A 264 16.59 27.67 2.77
CA SER A 264 16.64 29.13 2.65
C SER A 264 17.49 29.66 1.50
N ARG A 265 17.15 29.26 0.27
CA ARG A 265 17.48 30.00 -0.97
C ARG A 265 16.42 29.91 -2.08
N PRO A 266 15.16 29.50 -1.87
CA PRO A 266 13.99 30.46 -1.97
C PRO A 266 12.60 29.97 -1.45
N LEU A 267 11.58 30.78 -1.03
CA LEU A 267 10.56 30.31 -0.02
C LEU A 267 9.03 30.58 -0.20
N LEU A 268 8.16 29.63 0.24
CA LEU A 268 6.72 29.68 0.69
C LEU A 268 6.42 28.48 1.67
N TYR A 269 5.62 28.65 2.74
CA TYR A 269 5.62 27.73 3.91
C TYR A 269 4.28 27.44 4.64
N PHE A 270 4.31 26.56 5.66
CA PHE A 270 3.16 26.12 6.50
C PHE A 270 3.44 26.04 8.03
N HIS A 271 2.43 26.47 8.79
CA HIS A 271 2.04 26.42 10.21
C HIS A 271 3.09 26.22 11.32
N PHE A 272 3.49 24.98 11.63
CA PHE A 272 4.19 24.71 12.90
C PHE A 272 5.65 25.17 12.93
N THR A 273 6.25 25.35 11.76
CA THR A 273 7.66 25.74 11.62
C THR A 273 7.85 27.26 11.67
N MET A 274 6.78 28.01 11.42
CA MET A 274 6.87 29.44 11.11
C MET A 274 7.02 30.29 12.36
N GLY A 275 6.18 30.08 13.36
CA GLY A 275 6.19 30.83 14.62
C GLY A 275 7.03 30.20 15.74
N GLY A 276 7.66 29.04 15.52
CA GLY A 276 8.48 28.37 16.54
C GLY A 276 7.70 27.49 17.54
N ASP A 277 8.40 26.97 18.54
CA ASP A 277 7.92 25.89 19.42
C ASP A 277 6.92 26.40 20.48
N PHE A 278 5.90 25.61 20.78
CA PHE A 278 4.94 25.94 21.83
C PHE A 278 5.34 25.29 23.18
N SER A 279 5.40 26.09 24.23
CA SER A 279 5.44 25.62 25.63
C SER A 279 4.13 26.00 26.33
N GLY A 280 3.17 25.07 26.31
CA GLY A 280 1.81 25.34 26.83
C GLY A 280 1.05 26.32 25.93
N LYS A 281 0.77 27.53 26.44
CA LYS A 281 0.08 28.60 25.69
C LYS A 281 1.05 29.63 25.08
N SER A 282 2.33 29.60 25.46
CA SER A 282 3.34 30.54 24.98
C SER A 282 4.11 29.93 23.81
N GLN A 283 4.34 30.73 22.77
CA GLN A 283 5.08 30.34 21.58
C GLN A 283 6.47 31.00 21.60
N ASP A 284 7.52 30.18 21.59
CA ASP A 284 8.89 30.66 21.43
C ASP A 284 9.15 31.02 19.96
N CYS A 285 8.93 32.29 19.64
CA CYS A 285 9.11 32.83 18.30
C CYS A 285 10.57 32.91 17.86
N SER A 286 11.53 32.80 18.78
CA SER A 286 12.97 32.96 18.49
C SER A 286 13.54 31.85 17.60
N LYS A 287 12.93 30.66 17.65
CA LYS A 287 13.31 29.47 16.88
C LYS A 287 12.41 29.21 15.66
N GLY A 288 11.49 30.14 15.37
CA GLY A 288 10.63 30.06 14.19
C GLY A 288 11.36 30.50 12.92
N ILE A 289 10.92 30.01 11.76
CA ILE A 289 11.49 30.43 10.46
C ILE A 289 11.41 31.95 10.26
N TYR A 290 10.35 32.61 10.75
CA TYR A 290 10.26 34.08 10.64
C TYR A 290 11.47 34.79 11.28
N ALA A 291 11.87 34.35 12.46
CA ALA A 291 12.99 34.92 13.21
C ALA A 291 14.34 34.57 12.57
N LEU A 292 14.51 33.31 12.12
CA LEU A 292 15.72 32.86 11.44
C LEU A 292 15.94 33.64 10.13
N ALA A 293 14.89 33.81 9.32
CA ALA A 293 14.92 34.60 8.10
C ALA A 293 15.26 36.07 8.39
N ALA A 294 14.65 36.68 9.40
CA ALA A 294 14.93 38.05 9.79
C ALA A 294 16.38 38.23 10.25
N ARG A 295 16.88 37.32 11.10
CA ARG A 295 18.28 37.29 11.56
C ARG A 295 19.25 37.29 10.38
N ASP A 296 19.04 36.41 9.42
CA ASP A 296 19.92 36.28 8.26
C ASP A 296 19.85 37.51 7.35
N VAL A 297 18.68 38.10 7.14
CA VAL A 297 18.55 39.37 6.40
C VAL A 297 19.42 40.45 7.05
N PHE A 298 19.34 40.65 8.36
CA PHE A 298 20.16 41.65 9.06
C PHE A 298 21.65 41.32 9.07
N VAL A 299 22.02 40.03 9.17
CA VAL A 299 23.43 39.59 9.05
C VAL A 299 23.96 39.86 7.63
N MET A 300 23.18 39.55 6.59
CA MET A 300 23.54 39.81 5.20
C MET A 300 23.68 41.29 4.91
N LEU A 301 22.78 42.14 5.42
CA LEU A 301 22.85 43.60 5.25
C LEU A 301 24.14 44.21 5.81
N LYS A 302 24.73 43.60 6.84
CA LYS A 302 26.02 44.04 7.41
C LYS A 302 27.22 43.71 6.51
N LYS A 303 27.09 42.78 5.55
CA LYS A 303 28.20 42.41 4.66
C LYS A 303 28.56 43.58 3.73
N PRO A 304 29.86 43.79 3.40
CA PRO A 304 30.29 44.94 2.60
C PRO A 304 29.60 45.07 1.24
N CYS A 305 29.27 43.94 0.59
CA CYS A 305 28.59 43.90 -0.69
C CYS A 305 27.16 44.46 -0.67
N TYR A 306 26.45 44.33 0.46
CA TYR A 306 25.08 44.83 0.63
C TYR A 306 25.04 46.17 1.37
N LYS A 307 26.00 46.44 2.26
CA LYS A 307 26.08 47.70 3.02
C LYS A 307 26.11 48.93 2.11
N LYS A 308 26.76 48.84 0.94
CA LYS A 308 26.80 49.93 -0.07
C LYS A 308 25.45 50.25 -0.72
N LEU A 309 24.45 49.37 -0.60
CA LEU A 309 23.14 49.56 -1.21
C LEU A 309 22.25 50.51 -0.38
N ASP A 310 22.56 50.72 0.91
CA ASP A 310 21.81 51.56 1.83
C ASP A 310 20.32 51.20 1.85
N LEU A 311 20.05 49.93 2.18
CA LEU A 311 18.70 49.36 2.18
C LEU A 311 18.03 49.60 3.52
N GLN A 312 16.78 50.05 3.46
CA GLN A 312 15.86 50.15 4.59
C GLN A 312 15.01 48.88 4.64
N VAL A 313 14.81 48.33 5.85
CA VAL A 313 14.04 47.11 6.06
C VAL A 313 12.68 47.46 6.65
N TYR A 314 11.63 46.95 6.03
CA TYR A 314 10.27 47.09 6.51
C TYR A 314 9.67 45.70 6.73
N SER A 315 8.71 45.60 7.64
CA SER A 315 7.95 44.38 7.86
C SER A 315 6.45 44.64 7.84
N THR A 316 5.70 43.69 7.28
CA THR A 316 4.23 43.66 7.27
C THR A 316 3.75 42.33 7.82
N PHE A 317 2.58 42.32 8.44
CA PHE A 317 1.95 41.09 8.89
C PHE A 317 0.43 41.19 8.74
N PHE A 318 -0.16 40.33 7.92
CA PHE A 318 -1.61 40.31 7.69
C PHE A 318 -2.14 38.89 7.60
N GLU A 319 -3.44 38.72 7.85
CA GLU A 319 -4.14 37.46 7.66
C GLU A 319 -5.17 37.53 6.53
N ILE A 320 -5.36 36.42 5.85
CA ILE A 320 -6.46 36.18 4.92
C ILE A 320 -7.43 35.23 5.61
N TYR A 321 -8.62 35.75 5.92
CA TYR A 321 -9.64 35.05 6.67
C TYR A 321 -11.01 35.24 6.02
N SER A 322 -11.73 34.14 5.76
CA SER A 322 -13.06 34.16 5.14
C SER A 322 -13.11 35.00 3.85
N GLY A 323 -12.09 34.87 2.99
CA GLY A 323 -11.99 35.61 1.71
C GLY A 323 -11.71 37.11 1.84
N LYS A 324 -11.36 37.61 3.04
CA LYS A 324 -11.02 39.01 3.32
C LYS A 324 -9.60 39.10 3.87
N VAL A 325 -8.98 40.27 3.73
CA VAL A 325 -7.61 40.53 4.21
C VAL A 325 -7.66 41.49 5.40
N PHE A 326 -6.91 41.20 6.46
CA PHE A 326 -6.87 41.97 7.70
C PHE A 326 -5.44 42.23 8.14
N ASP A 327 -5.11 43.48 8.47
CA ASP A 327 -3.79 43.87 8.97
C ASP A 327 -3.60 43.49 10.44
N LEU A 328 -2.67 42.58 10.74
CA LEU A 328 -2.41 42.12 12.11
C LEU A 328 -1.61 43.13 12.93
N LEU A 329 -0.90 44.06 12.29
CA LEU A 329 -0.11 45.12 12.93
C LEU A 329 -0.90 46.43 13.11
N ASN A 330 -2.16 46.44 12.68
CA ASN A 330 -3.07 47.58 12.75
C ASN A 330 -4.46 47.18 13.26
N GLY A 331 -4.50 46.37 14.32
CA GLY A 331 -5.76 46.04 15.03
C GLY A 331 -6.80 45.32 14.17
N LYS A 332 -6.37 44.45 13.23
CA LYS A 332 -7.24 43.75 12.27
C LYS A 332 -8.03 44.68 11.36
N ALA A 333 -7.43 45.82 10.97
CA ALA A 333 -8.01 46.70 9.96
C ALA A 333 -8.24 45.93 8.64
N LYS A 334 -9.47 45.97 8.12
CA LYS A 334 -9.83 45.30 6.87
C LYS A 334 -9.19 46.02 5.68
N LEU A 335 -8.46 45.27 4.86
CA LEU A 335 -7.72 45.78 3.70
C LEU A 335 -8.43 45.42 2.38
N ARG A 336 -8.14 46.21 1.33
CA ARG A 336 -8.61 45.95 -0.03
C ARG A 336 -7.46 45.44 -0.88
N VAL A 337 -7.70 44.38 -1.65
CA VAL A 337 -6.74 43.83 -2.61
C VAL A 337 -7.17 44.26 -4.00
N LEU A 338 -6.34 45.07 -4.66
CA LEU A 338 -6.57 45.62 -5.99
C LEU A 338 -5.42 45.22 -6.92
N GLU A 339 -5.67 45.26 -8.23
CA GLU A 339 -4.68 45.00 -9.28
C GLU A 339 -4.50 46.30 -10.07
N ASP A 340 -3.26 46.71 -10.31
CA ASP A 340 -2.96 47.92 -11.07
C ASP A 340 -2.92 47.67 -12.60
N GLY A 341 -2.72 48.73 -13.39
CA GLY A 341 -2.65 48.64 -14.85
C GLY A 341 -1.47 47.82 -15.39
N LYS A 342 -0.51 47.44 -14.53
CA LYS A 342 0.62 46.55 -14.85
C LYS A 342 0.36 45.12 -14.37
N GLN A 343 -0.87 44.80 -13.98
CA GLN A 343 -1.26 43.52 -13.40
C GLN A 343 -0.57 43.19 -12.07
N GLN A 344 -0.05 44.20 -11.37
CA GLN A 344 0.58 44.00 -10.07
C GLN A 344 -0.48 44.11 -8.97
N VAL A 345 -0.50 43.12 -8.07
CA VAL A 345 -1.47 43.08 -6.97
C VAL A 345 -0.97 43.91 -5.80
N GLN A 346 -1.79 44.88 -5.37
CA GLN A 346 -1.52 45.78 -4.27
C GLN A 346 -2.54 45.60 -3.14
N VAL A 347 -2.06 45.48 -1.91
CA VAL A 347 -2.88 45.44 -0.70
C VAL A 347 -2.99 46.85 -0.13
N VAL A 348 -4.07 47.54 -0.46
CA VAL A 348 -4.26 48.96 -0.11
C VAL A 348 -4.54 49.11 1.37
N GLY A 349 -3.75 49.96 2.02
CA GLY A 349 -3.86 50.29 3.44
C GLY A 349 -3.00 49.43 4.37
N LEU A 350 -2.22 48.48 3.83
CA LEU A 350 -1.29 47.64 4.60
C LEU A 350 -0.20 48.50 5.23
N GLN A 351 -0.01 48.36 6.55
CA GLN A 351 1.02 49.12 7.28
C GLN A 351 2.40 48.47 7.14
N GLU A 352 3.35 49.22 6.57
CA GLU A 352 4.77 48.87 6.57
C GLU A 352 5.45 49.47 7.81
N ARG A 353 5.96 48.62 8.70
CA ARG A 353 6.70 49.06 9.90
C ARG A 353 8.21 49.04 9.62
N ASP A 354 8.90 50.15 9.88
CA ASP A 354 10.38 50.22 9.85
C ASP A 354 10.94 49.32 10.96
N VAL A 355 11.90 48.46 10.63
CA VAL A 355 12.58 47.54 11.56
C VAL A 355 14.09 47.64 11.38
N ARG A 356 14.84 47.73 12.48
CA ARG A 356 16.30 47.97 12.44
C ARG A 356 17.13 46.84 13.01
N CYS A 357 16.49 45.91 13.70
CA CYS A 357 17.12 44.74 14.28
C CYS A 357 16.15 43.54 14.30
N THR A 358 16.70 42.36 14.59
CA THR A 358 15.93 41.11 14.66
C THR A 358 14.90 41.15 15.80
N GLU A 359 15.23 41.84 16.89
CA GLU A 359 14.37 42.02 18.06
C GLU A 359 13.11 42.83 17.73
N ASP A 360 13.20 43.81 16.82
CA ASP A 360 12.03 44.57 16.36
C ASP A 360 11.07 43.65 15.59
N VAL A 361 11.61 42.78 14.74
CA VAL A 361 10.83 41.81 13.96
C VAL A 361 10.14 40.81 14.88
N LEU A 362 10.84 40.28 15.88
CA LEU A 362 10.26 39.37 16.87
C LEU A 362 9.06 39.99 17.59
N LYS A 363 9.16 41.25 18.02
CA LYS A 363 8.03 41.97 18.63
C LYS A 363 6.84 42.10 17.69
N LEU A 364 7.06 42.38 16.41
CA LEU A 364 5.97 42.45 15.42
C LEU A 364 5.29 41.10 15.21
N ILE A 365 6.05 40.00 15.24
CA ILE A 365 5.52 38.64 15.13
C ILE A 365 4.67 38.31 16.35
N GLU A 366 5.14 38.62 17.57
CA GLU A 366 4.37 38.43 18.80
C GLU A 366 3.06 39.21 18.79
N VAL A 367 3.10 40.50 18.40
CA VAL A 367 1.90 41.33 18.24
C VAL A 367 0.95 40.70 17.22
N GLY A 368 1.45 40.35 16.03
CA GLY A 368 0.61 39.79 14.98
C GLY A 368 -0.01 38.44 15.35
N ASN A 369 0.75 37.56 16.01
CA ASN A 369 0.26 36.27 16.50
C ASN A 369 -0.80 36.43 17.59
N SER A 370 -0.65 37.41 18.49
CA SER A 370 -1.65 37.73 19.51
C SER A 370 -2.96 38.28 18.91
N CYS A 371 -2.85 39.02 17.80
CA CYS A 371 -3.99 39.56 17.06
C CYS A 371 -4.66 38.53 16.15
N ARG A 372 -3.95 37.47 15.72
CA ARG A 372 -4.41 36.52 14.70
C ARG A 372 -5.70 35.80 15.11
N THR A 373 -6.57 35.53 14.14
CA THR A 373 -7.78 34.74 14.39
C THR A 373 -7.41 33.29 14.67
N SER A 374 -7.53 32.87 15.93
CA SER A 374 -7.34 31.48 16.35
C SER A 374 -8.71 30.82 16.60
N GLY A 375 -9.03 29.79 15.83
CA GLY A 375 -10.18 28.92 16.08
C GLY A 375 -9.69 27.58 16.62
N GLN A 376 -10.37 27.05 17.63
CA GLN A 376 -10.05 25.75 18.20
C GLN A 376 -10.60 24.64 17.30
N THR A 377 -9.74 23.77 16.73
CA THR A 377 -10.18 22.51 16.12
C THR A 377 -9.91 21.33 17.07
N SER A 378 -10.57 20.20 16.84
CA SER A 378 -10.36 18.94 17.57
C SER A 378 -8.87 18.51 17.57
N ALA A 379 -8.16 18.78 16.47
CA ALA A 379 -6.76 18.44 16.27
C ALA A 379 -5.78 19.48 16.83
N ASN A 380 -5.96 20.78 16.57
CA ASN A 380 -5.00 21.83 16.95
C ASN A 380 -5.67 23.05 17.59
N ALA A 381 -5.10 23.54 18.70
CA ALA A 381 -5.70 24.60 19.51
C ALA A 381 -5.35 26.04 19.06
N HIS A 382 -4.43 26.22 18.10
CA HIS A 382 -3.95 27.54 17.71
C HIS A 382 -3.78 27.65 16.18
N SER A 383 -4.21 28.80 15.64
CA SER A 383 -3.95 29.36 14.30
C SER A 383 -4.46 28.69 13.00
N SER A 384 -5.08 27.50 13.00
CA SER A 384 -5.34 26.75 11.74
C SER A 384 -6.37 27.32 10.75
N ARG A 385 -7.09 28.41 11.10
CA ARG A 385 -8.28 28.86 10.35
C ARG A 385 -8.10 30.12 9.49
N SER A 386 -6.92 30.73 9.52
CA SER A 386 -6.56 31.86 8.65
C SER A 386 -5.18 31.67 8.03
N HIS A 387 -4.99 32.17 6.81
CA HIS A 387 -3.66 32.21 6.18
C HIS A 387 -2.92 33.44 6.68
N ALA A 388 -1.77 33.27 7.31
CA ALA A 388 -0.90 34.35 7.75
C ALA A 388 0.16 34.66 6.68
N VAL A 389 0.41 35.94 6.41
CA VAL A 389 1.46 36.39 5.50
C VAL A 389 2.30 37.43 6.22
N PHE A 390 3.54 37.05 6.52
CA PHE A 390 4.55 37.95 7.06
C PHE A 390 5.51 38.32 5.93
N GLN A 391 5.78 39.61 5.73
CA GLN A 391 6.68 40.05 4.66
C GLN A 391 7.84 40.86 5.23
N ILE A 392 9.04 40.61 4.71
CA ILE A 392 10.22 41.44 4.90
C ILE A 392 10.49 42.16 3.58
N ILE A 393 10.43 43.48 3.59
CA ILE A 393 10.53 44.32 2.39
C ILE A 393 11.80 45.15 2.49
N LEU A 394 12.64 45.10 1.46
CA LEU A 394 13.84 45.92 1.33
C LEU A 394 13.54 47.08 0.38
N ARG A 395 13.78 48.31 0.83
CA ARG A 395 13.63 49.51 0.01
C ARG A 395 14.94 50.27 -0.11
N ARG A 396 15.21 50.82 -1.29
CA ARG A 396 16.33 51.72 -1.58
C ARG A 396 15.78 53.06 -2.02
N LYS A 397 16.03 54.13 -1.24
CA LYS A 397 15.52 55.48 -1.52
C LYS A 397 14.01 55.50 -1.84
N GLY A 398 13.23 54.75 -1.05
CA GLY A 398 11.78 54.60 -1.21
C GLY A 398 11.32 53.58 -2.25
N LYS A 399 12.17 53.14 -3.20
CA LYS A 399 11.81 52.13 -4.21
C LYS A 399 11.99 50.70 -3.66
N MET A 400 11.05 49.81 -3.98
CA MET A 400 11.13 48.39 -3.61
C MET A 400 12.33 47.73 -4.31
N HIS A 401 13.23 47.14 -3.53
CA HIS A 401 14.42 46.43 -4.01
C HIS A 401 14.24 44.92 -3.95
N GLY A 402 13.60 44.42 -2.89
CA GLY A 402 13.29 43.00 -2.73
C GLY A 402 12.13 42.81 -1.74
N LYS A 403 11.39 41.73 -1.91
CA LYS A 403 10.27 41.36 -1.04
C LYS A 403 10.37 39.88 -0.73
N PHE A 404 10.38 39.57 0.55
CA PHE A 404 10.41 38.20 1.03
C PHE A 404 9.12 37.90 1.76
N SER A 405 8.30 37.02 1.20
CA SER A 405 7.00 36.65 1.77
C SER A 405 7.08 35.30 2.45
N LEU A 406 6.93 35.29 3.77
CA LEU A 406 6.85 34.10 4.59
C LEU A 406 5.39 33.82 4.89
N ILE A 407 4.89 32.71 4.37
CA ILE A 407 3.47 32.41 4.37
C ILE A 407 3.21 31.25 5.29
N ASP A 408 2.14 31.34 6.03
CA ASP A 408 1.63 30.28 6.86
C ASP A 408 0.18 30.01 6.46
N LEU A 409 0.02 28.95 5.68
CA LEU A 409 -1.27 28.54 5.16
C LEU A 409 -2.11 27.79 6.22
N ALA A 410 -3.43 28.00 6.17
CA ALA A 410 -4.42 27.29 6.97
C ALA A 410 -4.44 25.80 6.64
N GLY A 411 -4.88 24.98 7.60
CA GLY A 411 -4.85 23.53 7.47
C GLY A 411 -5.77 23.00 6.35
N ASN A 412 -5.40 21.86 5.77
CA ASN A 412 -6.12 21.22 4.66
C ASN A 412 -7.05 20.08 5.14
N GLU A 413 -7.51 20.14 6.40
CA GLU A 413 -8.45 19.17 6.95
C GLU A 413 -9.83 19.21 6.28
N ARG A 414 -10.51 18.06 6.22
CA ARG A 414 -11.84 17.96 5.64
C ARG A 414 -12.90 18.32 6.67
N GLY A 415 -14.04 18.83 6.20
CA GLY A 415 -15.18 19.12 7.07
C GLY A 415 -15.74 17.87 7.79
N ALA A 416 -15.47 16.67 7.27
CA ALA A 416 -15.80 15.40 7.91
C ALA A 416 -14.99 15.17 9.21
N ASP A 417 -13.83 15.79 9.35
CA ASP A 417 -12.92 15.64 10.51
C ASP A 417 -13.33 16.55 11.68
N THR A 418 -14.28 17.46 11.46
CA THR A 418 -14.81 18.38 12.47
C THR A 418 -16.02 17.79 13.18
N SER A 419 -15.89 17.52 14.49
CA SER A 419 -16.99 17.09 15.36
C SER A 419 -17.99 18.20 15.71
N SER A 420 -17.66 19.47 15.40
CA SER A 420 -18.51 20.63 15.72
C SER A 420 -19.47 20.97 14.57
N ALA A 421 -20.78 20.92 14.84
CA ALA A 421 -21.83 21.32 13.91
C ALA A 421 -22.02 22.85 13.78
N ASP A 422 -21.03 23.65 14.17
CA ASP A 422 -21.12 25.11 14.10
C ASP A 422 -21.08 25.62 12.64
N ARG A 423 -22.04 26.49 12.30
CA ARG A 423 -22.18 27.06 10.96
C ARG A 423 -20.96 27.91 10.59
N GLN A 424 -20.44 28.67 11.54
CA GLN A 424 -19.32 29.58 11.32
C GLN A 424 -18.04 28.78 11.01
N THR A 425 -17.77 27.72 11.77
CA THR A 425 -16.68 26.77 11.52
C THR A 425 -16.79 26.09 10.15
N ARG A 426 -17.99 25.71 9.69
CA ARG A 426 -18.17 25.14 8.33
C ARG A 426 -17.86 26.14 7.22
N LEU A 427 -18.29 27.39 7.36
CA LEU A 427 -18.02 28.44 6.38
C LEU A 427 -16.51 28.76 6.29
N GLU A 428 -15.82 28.78 7.44
CA GLU A 428 -14.36 28.91 7.50
C GLU A 428 -13.66 27.77 6.76
N GLY A 429 -14.04 26.51 7.06
CA GLY A 429 -13.48 25.34 6.39
C GLY A 429 -13.71 25.35 4.86
N ALA A 430 -14.89 25.80 4.41
CA ALA A 430 -15.18 25.93 2.99
C ALA A 430 -14.28 26.97 2.29
N GLU A 431 -14.07 28.14 2.91
CA GLU A 431 -13.19 29.18 2.35
C GLU A 431 -11.71 28.79 2.37
N ILE A 432 -11.27 28.06 3.40
CA ILE A 432 -9.90 27.49 3.45
C ILE A 432 -9.70 26.53 2.27
N ASN A 433 -10.58 25.54 2.13
CA ASN A 433 -10.52 24.56 1.04
C ASN A 433 -10.59 25.23 -0.35
N LYS A 434 -11.43 26.24 -0.51
CA LYS A 434 -11.51 27.03 -1.75
C LYS A 434 -10.18 27.71 -2.08
N SER A 435 -9.53 28.34 -1.10
CA SER A 435 -8.25 29.02 -1.31
C SER A 435 -7.09 28.05 -1.60
N LEU A 436 -7.06 26.89 -0.93
CA LEU A 436 -6.06 25.85 -1.19
C LEU A 436 -6.28 25.17 -2.54
N LEU A 437 -7.54 24.93 -2.93
CA LEU A 437 -7.88 24.43 -4.26
C LEU A 437 -7.49 25.43 -5.35
N ALA A 438 -7.79 26.72 -5.17
CA ALA A 438 -7.36 27.76 -6.09
C ALA A 438 -5.84 27.79 -6.24
N LEU A 439 -5.10 27.64 -5.14
CA LEU A 439 -3.63 27.56 -5.16
C LEU A 439 -3.16 26.33 -5.95
N LYS A 440 -3.79 25.17 -5.72
CA LYS A 440 -3.51 23.94 -6.47
C LYS A 440 -3.76 24.09 -7.97
N GLU A 441 -4.86 24.71 -8.34
CA GLU A 441 -5.20 24.95 -9.76
C GLU A 441 -4.26 25.97 -10.40
N CYS A 442 -3.80 26.99 -9.66
CA CYS A 442 -2.78 27.92 -10.17
C CYS A 442 -1.47 27.18 -10.46
N ILE A 443 -1.00 26.34 -9.54
CA ILE A 443 0.23 25.57 -9.73
C ILE A 443 0.07 24.57 -10.88
N ARG A 444 -1.07 23.89 -10.98
CA ARG A 444 -1.36 22.95 -12.08
C ARG A 444 -1.40 23.64 -13.44
N ALA A 445 -2.00 24.83 -13.52
CA ALA A 445 -2.05 25.61 -14.75
C ALA A 445 -0.65 26.09 -15.18
N LEU A 446 0.18 26.48 -14.21
CA LEU A 446 1.59 26.85 -14.44
C LEU A 446 2.42 25.64 -14.93
N GLY A 447 2.29 24.48 -14.28
CA GLY A 447 3.03 23.26 -14.67
C GLY A 447 2.68 22.75 -16.07
N ARG A 448 1.45 22.99 -16.54
CA ARG A 448 1.02 22.66 -17.91
C ARG A 448 1.21 23.81 -18.91
N ASN A 449 1.88 24.89 -18.52
CA ASN A 449 2.06 26.11 -19.33
C ASN A 449 0.75 26.64 -19.96
N LYS A 450 -0.36 26.57 -19.22
CA LYS A 450 -1.65 27.08 -19.72
C LYS A 450 -1.57 28.60 -19.95
N PRO A 451 -2.15 29.12 -21.06
CA PRO A 451 -2.09 30.55 -21.38
C PRO A 451 -2.78 31.42 -20.32
N HIS A 452 -3.80 30.89 -19.64
CA HIS A 452 -4.47 31.57 -18.54
C HIS A 452 -4.33 30.79 -17.23
N THR A 453 -3.65 31.40 -16.25
CA THR A 453 -3.56 30.89 -14.87
C THR A 453 -4.59 31.59 -13.97
N PRO A 454 -5.45 30.86 -13.23
CA PRO A 454 -6.60 31.43 -12.52
C PRO A 454 -6.25 32.12 -11.19
N PHE A 455 -5.29 33.04 -11.16
CA PHE A 455 -4.86 33.73 -9.94
C PHE A 455 -5.98 34.50 -9.23
N ARG A 456 -7.05 34.86 -9.94
CA ARG A 456 -8.21 35.57 -9.39
C ARG A 456 -9.16 34.68 -8.57
N ALA A 457 -9.01 33.36 -8.61
CA ALA A 457 -9.93 32.41 -7.96
C ALA A 457 -10.01 32.55 -6.42
N SER A 458 -8.95 33.04 -5.77
CA SER A 458 -8.95 33.33 -4.33
C SER A 458 -8.13 34.57 -3.99
N LYS A 459 -8.36 35.17 -2.80
CA LYS A 459 -7.52 36.29 -2.33
C LYS A 459 -6.09 35.87 -2.04
N LEU A 460 -5.87 34.63 -1.61
CA LEU A 460 -4.54 34.06 -1.43
C LEU A 460 -3.79 34.07 -2.76
N THR A 461 -4.32 33.41 -3.79
CA THR A 461 -3.68 33.33 -5.12
C THR A 461 -3.50 34.69 -5.78
N GLN A 462 -4.38 35.66 -5.53
CA GLN A 462 -4.19 37.04 -5.98
C GLN A 462 -2.95 37.66 -5.35
N VAL A 463 -2.80 37.56 -4.03
CA VAL A 463 -1.64 38.10 -3.30
C VAL A 463 -0.34 37.37 -3.68
N LEU A 464 -0.42 36.06 -3.98
CA LEU A 464 0.74 35.25 -4.35
C LEU A 464 1.16 35.36 -5.81
N ARG A 465 0.37 36.01 -6.66
CA ARG A 465 0.60 36.09 -8.11
C ARG A 465 2.05 36.44 -8.44
N ASP A 466 2.52 37.57 -7.92
CA ASP A 466 3.89 38.08 -8.14
C ASP A 466 4.98 37.07 -7.72
N SER A 467 4.70 36.22 -6.73
CA SER A 467 5.68 35.25 -6.21
C SER A 467 5.85 34.05 -7.15
N PHE A 468 4.84 33.72 -7.95
CA PHE A 468 4.91 32.62 -8.91
C PHE A 468 5.38 33.06 -10.31
N ILE A 469 4.89 34.19 -10.81
CA ILE A 469 5.15 34.62 -12.20
C ILE A 469 6.31 35.60 -12.34
N GLY A 470 6.85 36.15 -11.24
CA GLY A 470 7.94 37.13 -11.30
C GLY A 470 9.20 36.54 -11.95
N GLU A 471 9.79 37.28 -12.90
CA GLU A 471 11.01 36.87 -13.63
C GLU A 471 12.18 36.56 -12.69
N ASN A 472 12.33 37.36 -11.63
CA ASN A 472 13.33 37.18 -10.58
C ASN A 472 12.71 36.67 -9.28
N SER A 473 11.67 35.85 -9.40
CA SER A 473 11.03 35.22 -8.25
C SER A 473 11.50 33.78 -8.10
N ARG A 474 11.63 33.38 -6.84
CA ARG A 474 11.90 32.01 -6.48
C ARG A 474 10.98 31.63 -5.31
N THR A 475 10.58 30.38 -5.24
CA THR A 475 9.59 29.88 -4.26
C THR A 475 10.11 28.59 -3.60
N CYS A 476 9.71 28.27 -2.38
CA CYS A 476 9.80 26.90 -1.88
C CYS A 476 8.42 26.51 -1.40
N MET A 477 8.12 25.23 -1.30
CA MET A 477 7.00 24.73 -0.55
C MET A 477 7.50 23.73 0.49
N ILE A 478 7.29 24.00 1.78
CA ILE A 478 7.40 22.96 2.82
C ILE A 478 6.01 22.34 3.04
N ALA A 479 5.87 21.07 2.65
CA ALA A 479 4.73 20.25 3.00
C ALA A 479 4.96 19.56 4.36
N THR A 480 4.19 19.95 5.37
CA THR A 480 4.23 19.30 6.69
C THR A 480 3.27 18.11 6.75
N ILE A 481 3.75 16.96 7.20
CA ILE A 481 2.95 15.73 7.28
C ILE A 481 2.88 15.19 8.71
N SER A 482 1.74 14.58 9.04
CA SER A 482 1.54 13.91 10.33
C SER A 482 1.88 12.43 10.19
N PRO A 483 2.63 11.86 11.16
CA PRO A 483 3.07 10.46 11.10
C PRO A 483 1.97 9.44 11.44
N GLY A 484 0.93 9.86 12.16
CA GLY A 484 -0.11 8.97 12.68
C GLY A 484 -0.92 8.28 11.59
N MET A 485 -1.27 7.01 11.83
CA MET A 485 -2.09 6.17 10.95
C MET A 485 -3.48 6.80 10.71
N THR A 486 -4.05 7.42 11.75
CA THR A 486 -5.34 8.14 11.64
C THR A 486 -5.28 9.29 10.64
N SER A 487 -4.08 9.87 10.41
CA SER A 487 -3.86 10.97 9.47
C SER A 487 -3.37 10.52 8.08
N CYS A 488 -3.33 9.21 7.82
CA CYS A 488 -2.71 8.66 6.60
C CYS A 488 -3.32 9.23 5.31
N GLU A 489 -4.66 9.36 5.24
CA GLU A 489 -5.33 9.93 4.07
C GLU A 489 -4.94 11.40 3.84
N ASN A 490 -4.95 12.23 4.89
CA ASN A 490 -4.55 13.64 4.80
C ASN A 490 -3.07 13.78 4.41
N THR A 491 -2.22 12.90 4.92
CA THR A 491 -0.79 12.85 4.56
C THR A 491 -0.60 12.50 3.09
N LEU A 492 -1.28 11.46 2.56
CA LEU A 492 -1.23 11.11 1.13
C LEU A 492 -1.73 12.25 0.24
N ASN A 493 -2.80 12.94 0.63
CA ASN A 493 -3.31 14.08 -0.11
C ASN A 493 -2.28 15.23 -0.17
N THR A 494 -1.61 15.52 0.95
CA THR A 494 -0.55 16.52 1.03
C THR A 494 0.67 16.15 0.17
N LEU A 495 1.13 14.89 0.24
CA LEU A 495 2.27 14.41 -0.55
C LEU A 495 1.99 14.41 -2.04
N ARG A 496 0.82 13.92 -2.46
CA ARG A 496 0.38 13.97 -3.86
C ARG A 496 0.22 15.41 -4.36
N TYR A 497 -0.10 16.35 -3.47
CA TYR A 497 -0.14 17.76 -3.82
C TYR A 497 1.27 18.31 -4.04
N ALA A 498 2.17 18.10 -3.08
CA ALA A 498 3.58 18.50 -3.17
C ALA A 498 4.28 17.91 -4.40
N ASN A 499 4.02 16.64 -4.74
CA ASN A 499 4.64 15.98 -5.90
C ASN A 499 4.29 16.70 -7.21
N ARG A 500 3.04 17.10 -7.38
CA ARG A 500 2.58 17.88 -8.56
C ARG A 500 3.16 19.29 -8.58
N VAL A 501 3.49 19.85 -7.41
CA VAL A 501 4.25 21.09 -7.36
C VAL A 501 5.65 20.80 -7.89
N LYS A 502 6.37 19.80 -7.40
CA LYS A 502 7.74 19.52 -7.88
C LYS A 502 7.85 19.36 -9.42
N GLU A 503 6.86 18.76 -10.07
CA GLU A 503 6.79 18.64 -11.53
C GLU A 503 6.88 19.99 -12.30
N PHE A 504 6.51 21.14 -11.70
CA PHE A 504 6.68 22.45 -12.36
C PHE A 504 8.16 22.92 -12.38
N GLY A 505 9.04 22.35 -11.52
CA GLY A 505 10.40 22.83 -11.26
C GLY A 505 11.42 22.57 -12.37
N ILE A 506 11.08 21.69 -13.31
CA ILE A 506 11.94 21.29 -14.41
C ILE A 506 11.69 22.25 -15.58
N SER A 507 12.62 23.18 -15.82
CA SER A 507 12.59 23.97 -17.05
C SER A 507 12.94 23.05 -18.24
N PRO A 508 12.28 23.15 -19.40
CA PRO A 508 12.65 22.41 -20.61
C PRO A 508 14.11 22.61 -21.06
N SER A 509 14.75 23.66 -20.55
CA SER A 509 16.15 24.02 -20.83
C SER A 509 17.19 23.26 -20.00
N ASP A 510 16.79 22.53 -18.95
CA ASP A 510 17.71 21.80 -18.06
C ASP A 510 17.83 20.32 -18.43
N ILE A 511 17.25 19.91 -19.57
CA ILE A 511 17.44 18.59 -20.15
C ILE A 511 18.83 18.55 -20.82
N PRO A 512 19.76 17.67 -20.38
CA PRO A 512 21.02 17.50 -21.08
C PRO A 512 20.74 17.01 -22.50
N PHE A 513 20.96 17.88 -23.50
CA PHE A 513 21.01 17.49 -24.90
C PHE A 513 22.18 16.52 -25.11
N SER A 514 21.89 15.22 -25.11
CA SER A 514 22.71 14.25 -25.83
C SER A 514 22.36 14.37 -27.31
N GLN A 515 23.21 15.04 -28.09
CA GLN A 515 23.14 15.02 -29.55
C GLN A 515 23.58 13.65 -30.07
N GLY A 516 22.64 12.91 -30.66
CA GLY A 516 22.85 11.77 -31.54
C GLY A 516 21.49 11.29 -32.07
N GLY A 517 21.13 11.68 -33.29
CA GLY A 517 19.77 11.58 -33.87
C GLY A 517 19.31 10.15 -34.25
N GLY A 518 18.05 9.90 -34.63
CA GLY A 518 16.88 10.75 -34.81
C GLY A 518 15.61 9.92 -35.12
N SER A 519 14.44 10.59 -35.08
CA SER A 519 13.04 10.14 -35.35
C SER A 519 12.45 9.16 -34.33
N ARG A 520 11.30 9.37 -33.67
CA ARG A 520 10.01 9.91 -34.15
C ARG A 520 9.11 10.32 -32.95
N SER A 521 8.11 11.11 -33.28
CA SER A 521 7.12 11.91 -32.51
C SER A 521 6.44 11.29 -31.29
N GLU A 522 6.37 12.10 -30.22
CA GLU A 522 5.38 12.08 -29.15
C GLU A 522 3.95 12.25 -29.66
N LEU A 523 2.97 11.68 -28.94
CA LEU A 523 1.68 12.31 -28.63
C LEU A 523 1.16 11.69 -27.32
N SER A 524 1.30 12.41 -26.21
CA SER A 524 0.61 12.12 -24.94
C SER A 524 -0.72 12.90 -24.86
N PRO A 525 -1.81 12.34 -24.28
CA PRO A 525 -3.15 12.88 -24.47
C PRO A 525 -3.40 14.15 -23.66
N THR A 526 -3.98 15.14 -24.33
CA THR A 526 -4.42 16.41 -23.75
C THR A 526 -5.94 16.35 -23.53
N TYR A 527 -6.38 16.18 -22.28
CA TYR A 527 -7.81 16.39 -21.94
C TYR A 527 -8.12 17.90 -21.94
N GLU A 528 -8.71 18.39 -23.03
CA GLU A 528 -9.46 19.65 -23.08
C GLU A 528 -10.95 19.37 -22.85
N TYR A 529 -11.55 20.17 -21.98
CA TYR A 529 -13.00 20.26 -21.79
C TYR A 529 -13.44 21.50 -22.57
N GLN A 530 -14.33 21.37 -23.56
CA GLN A 530 -15.21 22.50 -23.89
C GLN A 530 -16.53 22.18 -24.62
N ASP A 531 -17.51 22.92 -24.12
CA ASP A 531 -18.92 23.08 -24.46
C ASP A 531 -19.34 23.02 -25.94
N PHE A 532 -20.56 22.50 -26.10
CA PHE A 532 -21.41 22.50 -27.29
C PHE A 532 -21.61 23.91 -27.90
N SER A 533 -21.35 24.06 -29.21
CA SER A 533 -22.25 24.79 -30.11
C SER A 533 -21.98 24.53 -31.61
N THR A 534 -22.99 23.97 -32.29
CA THR A 534 -23.42 24.18 -33.70
C THR A 534 -22.47 23.97 -34.90
N SER A 535 -22.86 22.98 -35.73
CA SER A 535 -22.51 22.62 -37.13
C SER A 535 -22.77 23.74 -38.17
N PRO A 536 -22.55 23.58 -39.52
CA PRO A 536 -22.13 22.37 -40.28
C PRO A 536 -21.15 22.56 -41.48
N SER A 537 -20.73 21.41 -42.04
CA SER A 537 -20.41 21.12 -43.47
C SER A 537 -19.03 21.47 -44.03
N ARG A 538 -18.28 20.46 -44.51
CA ARG A 538 -18.13 20.12 -45.97
C ARG A 538 -17.07 19.04 -46.23
N VAL A 539 -17.54 17.95 -46.84
CA VAL A 539 -16.81 16.76 -47.33
C VAL A 539 -15.90 17.07 -48.53
N LYS A 540 -14.76 16.38 -48.63
CA LYS A 540 -14.08 15.99 -49.90
C LYS A 540 -13.09 14.81 -49.71
N GLU A 541 -13.64 13.62 -49.87
CA GLU A 541 -13.24 12.45 -50.69
C GLU A 541 -11.89 12.35 -51.45
N LEU A 542 -11.46 11.07 -51.61
CA LEU A 542 -10.62 10.39 -52.64
C LEU A 542 -9.08 10.39 -52.40
N THR A 543 -8.27 9.32 -52.53
CA THR A 543 -8.38 7.98 -53.16
C THR A 543 -7.18 7.07 -52.80
N VAL A 544 -7.47 5.79 -52.50
CA VAL A 544 -6.87 4.50 -52.97
C VAL A 544 -5.49 4.52 -53.68
N ASP A 545 -4.52 3.69 -53.23
CA ASP A 545 -4.12 2.46 -53.95
C ASP A 545 -3.18 1.49 -53.20
N THR A 546 -3.20 0.25 -53.67
CA THR A 546 -2.87 -1.01 -52.97
C THR A 546 -1.55 -1.65 -53.45
N ASN A 547 -1.01 -2.56 -52.64
CA ASN A 547 -0.10 -3.69 -52.94
C ASN A 547 1.41 -3.46 -53.05
N GLN A 548 2.16 -4.08 -52.13
CA GLN A 548 3.20 -5.08 -52.48
C GLN A 548 3.60 -5.92 -51.26
N VAL A 549 3.55 -7.24 -51.45
CA VAL A 549 3.94 -8.32 -50.54
C VAL A 549 5.41 -8.66 -50.78
N MET A 550 6.24 -8.83 -49.73
CA MET A 550 7.21 -9.92 -49.64
C MET A 550 7.95 -9.98 -48.29
N GLU A 551 7.88 -11.20 -47.72
CA GLU A 551 8.92 -11.98 -47.04
C GLU A 551 9.74 -11.42 -45.87
N GLY A 552 9.69 -12.19 -44.78
CA GLY A 552 10.38 -11.93 -43.53
C GLY A 552 11.87 -12.25 -43.54
N VAL A 553 12.59 -11.50 -42.71
CA VAL A 553 13.88 -11.85 -42.13
C VAL A 553 13.91 -11.20 -40.75
N ARG A 554 14.01 -12.01 -39.68
CA ARG A 554 14.34 -11.54 -38.33
C ARG A 554 15.87 -11.33 -38.26
N PRO A 555 16.36 -10.15 -37.82
CA PRO A 555 17.70 -10.05 -37.26
C PRO A 555 17.65 -9.99 -35.74
N ASN A 556 18.47 -10.86 -35.19
CA ASN A 556 18.95 -11.00 -33.82
C ASN A 556 19.38 -9.65 -33.20
N ILE A 557 18.94 -9.35 -31.98
CA ILE A 557 19.53 -8.31 -31.14
C ILE A 557 19.96 -8.95 -29.84
N GLN A 558 21.27 -8.96 -29.65
CA GLN A 558 21.99 -9.26 -28.42
C GLN A 558 21.55 -8.27 -27.32
N VAL A 559 21.23 -8.81 -26.15
CA VAL A 559 21.16 -8.03 -24.91
C VAL A 559 22.38 -8.44 -24.10
N ASP A 560 23.17 -7.43 -23.72
CA ASP A 560 24.35 -7.54 -22.89
C ASP A 560 23.96 -8.00 -21.47
N ASP A 561 24.35 -9.23 -21.13
CA ASP A 561 24.38 -9.75 -19.77
C ASP A 561 25.63 -9.19 -19.06
N ASP A 562 25.46 -8.13 -18.29
CA ASP A 562 26.44 -7.72 -17.28
C ASP A 562 25.76 -7.68 -15.91
N TRP A 563 25.35 -8.87 -15.41
CA TRP A 563 25.23 -9.07 -13.97
C TRP A 563 25.50 -10.50 -13.51
N ASP A 564 26.69 -11.01 -13.79
CA ASP A 564 27.06 -12.38 -13.43
C ASP A 564 28.35 -12.45 -12.61
N HIS A 565 28.40 -11.78 -11.46
CA HIS A 565 29.42 -12.03 -10.44
C HIS A 565 28.90 -11.72 -9.02
N LEU A 566 28.24 -12.70 -8.39
CA LEU A 566 28.40 -13.14 -6.98
C LEU A 566 27.18 -13.98 -6.55
N GLY A 567 27.26 -15.31 -6.73
CA GLY A 567 26.23 -16.21 -6.21
C GLY A 567 26.27 -17.66 -6.70
N SER A 568 27.43 -18.25 -6.99
CA SER A 568 27.51 -19.68 -7.33
C SER A 568 27.21 -20.54 -6.10
N SER A 569 26.12 -21.31 -6.14
CA SER A 569 25.80 -22.36 -5.16
C SER A 569 26.79 -23.52 -5.28
N PRO A 570 27.46 -23.96 -4.20
CA PRO A 570 28.39 -25.09 -4.23
C PRO A 570 27.60 -26.40 -4.09
N GLN A 571 27.22 -27.01 -5.22
CA GLN A 571 26.55 -28.33 -5.22
C GLN A 571 27.00 -29.27 -6.36
N ARG A 572 27.87 -28.82 -7.27
CA ARG A 572 28.34 -29.65 -8.40
C ARG A 572 29.55 -30.55 -8.06
N ASP A 573 30.35 -30.20 -7.06
CA ASP A 573 31.56 -30.96 -6.73
C ASP A 573 31.28 -32.20 -5.86
N ASP A 574 30.20 -32.19 -5.07
CA ASP A 574 29.83 -33.31 -4.20
C ASP A 574 29.29 -34.52 -4.99
N LEU A 575 28.77 -34.30 -6.20
CA LEU A 575 28.19 -35.35 -7.05
C LEU A 575 29.25 -36.15 -7.82
N LYS A 576 30.40 -35.53 -8.11
CA LYS A 576 31.54 -36.19 -8.77
C LYS A 576 32.28 -37.12 -7.80
N LEU A 577 32.32 -36.75 -6.52
CA LEU A 577 32.91 -37.54 -5.43
C LEU A 577 32.09 -38.79 -5.04
N LEU A 578 30.79 -38.82 -5.34
CA LEU A 578 29.93 -39.97 -5.06
C LEU A 578 29.95 -41.04 -6.17
N CYS A 579 30.35 -40.66 -7.40
CA CYS A 579 30.44 -41.59 -8.52
C CYS A 579 31.77 -42.39 -8.52
N GLU A 580 32.83 -41.84 -7.95
CA GLU A 580 34.14 -42.52 -7.81
C GLU A 580 34.19 -43.55 -6.67
N GLN A 581 33.17 -43.61 -5.79
CA GLN A 581 33.18 -44.49 -4.61
C GLN A 581 32.36 -45.78 -4.71
N ASN A 582 31.71 -46.10 -5.83
CA ASN A 582 31.01 -47.38 -6.00
C ASN A 582 31.17 -47.90 -7.43
N GLU A 583 32.28 -48.61 -7.67
CA GLU A 583 32.58 -49.27 -8.95
C GLU A 583 31.84 -50.60 -9.19
N GLU A 584 30.91 -51.02 -8.32
CA GLU A 584 30.24 -52.31 -8.51
C GLU A 584 28.69 -52.20 -8.49
N GLU A 585 28.11 -52.63 -9.62
CA GLU A 585 26.68 -52.84 -9.93
C GLU A 585 25.80 -51.61 -10.22
N VAL A 586 26.14 -50.84 -11.26
CA VAL A 586 25.17 -49.98 -11.96
C VAL A 586 24.27 -50.86 -12.84
N SER A 587 23.14 -51.31 -12.29
CA SER A 587 22.08 -51.91 -13.13
C SER A 587 21.55 -50.85 -14.11
N PRO A 588 21.42 -51.15 -15.42
CA PRO A 588 20.93 -50.22 -16.45
C PRO A 588 19.62 -49.51 -16.07
N GLN A 589 18.81 -50.14 -15.23
CA GLN A 589 17.51 -49.64 -14.76
C GLN A 589 17.61 -48.43 -13.83
N LEU A 590 18.70 -48.30 -13.04
CA LEU A 590 18.89 -47.16 -12.13
C LEU A 590 19.32 -45.90 -12.89
N PHE A 591 20.09 -46.08 -13.97
CA PHE A 591 20.50 -45.00 -14.86
C PHE A 591 19.30 -44.43 -15.62
N THR A 592 18.43 -45.28 -16.17
CA THR A 592 17.19 -44.86 -16.85
C THR A 592 16.21 -44.16 -15.90
N PHE A 593 16.20 -44.53 -14.61
CA PHE A 593 15.35 -43.86 -13.62
C PHE A 593 15.88 -42.47 -13.22
N HIS A 594 17.20 -42.32 -13.01
CA HIS A 594 17.80 -41.01 -12.73
C HIS A 594 17.67 -40.05 -13.92
N GLU A 595 17.80 -40.55 -15.15
CA GLU A 595 17.57 -39.77 -16.37
C GLU A 595 16.12 -39.27 -16.47
N ALA A 596 15.14 -40.13 -16.18
CA ALA A 596 13.72 -39.76 -16.15
C ALA A 596 13.39 -38.71 -15.07
N VAL A 597 14.00 -38.81 -13.89
CA VAL A 597 13.81 -37.82 -12.82
C VAL A 597 14.47 -36.48 -13.16
N SER A 598 15.63 -36.50 -13.82
CA SER A 598 16.30 -35.28 -14.29
C SER A 598 15.46 -34.56 -15.36
N GLN A 599 14.93 -35.29 -16.33
CA GLN A 599 14.02 -34.75 -17.35
C GLN A 599 12.75 -34.15 -16.73
N MET A 600 12.22 -34.75 -15.67
CA MET A 600 11.03 -34.24 -14.98
C MET A 600 11.29 -32.92 -14.23
N VAL A 601 12.47 -32.76 -13.64
CA VAL A 601 12.88 -31.49 -13.01
C VAL A 601 13.08 -30.40 -14.06
N GLU A 602 13.70 -30.73 -15.20
CA GLU A 602 13.82 -29.79 -16.33
C GLU A 602 12.46 -29.37 -16.88
N MET A 603 11.51 -30.31 -17.01
CA MET A 603 10.13 -29.99 -17.40
C MET A 603 9.40 -29.12 -16.36
N GLU A 604 9.63 -29.33 -15.06
CA GLU A 604 9.07 -28.51 -13.99
C GLU A 604 9.59 -27.06 -14.09
N GLU A 605 10.90 -26.89 -14.23
CA GLU A 605 11.53 -25.57 -14.40
C GLU A 605 11.03 -24.87 -15.66
N GLN A 606 10.89 -25.59 -16.78
CA GLN A 606 10.38 -25.03 -18.02
C GLN A 606 8.92 -24.57 -17.91
N VAL A 607 8.04 -25.36 -17.28
CA VAL A 607 6.63 -24.96 -17.07
C VAL A 607 6.53 -23.75 -16.16
N LEU A 608 7.39 -23.64 -15.14
CA LEU A 608 7.44 -22.49 -14.25
C LEU A 608 7.96 -21.22 -14.93
N GLU A 609 8.96 -21.36 -15.80
CA GLU A 609 9.49 -20.23 -16.58
C GLU A 609 8.47 -19.76 -17.62
N ASP A 610 7.84 -20.68 -18.34
CA ASP A 610 6.77 -20.34 -19.30
C ASP A 610 5.58 -19.68 -18.58
N HIS A 611 5.20 -20.13 -17.39
CA HIS A 611 4.16 -19.48 -16.59
C HIS A 611 4.55 -18.05 -16.15
N ARG A 612 5.83 -17.82 -15.81
CA ARG A 612 6.33 -16.46 -15.55
C ARG A 612 6.29 -15.58 -16.80
N ALA A 613 6.67 -16.12 -17.95
CA ALA A 613 6.62 -15.41 -19.23
C ALA A 613 5.18 -15.02 -19.61
N VAL A 614 4.22 -15.93 -19.47
CA VAL A 614 2.79 -15.63 -19.70
C VAL A 614 2.28 -14.54 -18.75
N PHE A 615 2.72 -14.54 -17.48
CA PHE A 615 2.36 -13.48 -16.53
C PHE A 615 2.89 -12.11 -16.96
N GLN A 616 4.13 -12.03 -17.43
CA GLN A 616 4.71 -10.79 -17.97
C GLN A 616 3.98 -10.33 -19.24
N GLU A 617 3.69 -11.26 -20.16
CA GLU A 617 2.95 -10.96 -21.39
C GLU A 617 1.52 -10.48 -21.10
N SER A 618 0.90 -11.00 -20.04
CA SER A 618 -0.41 -10.54 -19.59
C SER A 618 -0.44 -9.09 -19.12
N ILE A 619 0.69 -8.54 -18.64
CA ILE A 619 0.79 -7.11 -18.33
C ILE A 619 0.81 -6.30 -19.62
N ARG A 620 1.56 -6.75 -20.64
CA ARG A 620 1.63 -6.11 -21.96
C ARG A 620 0.27 -6.08 -22.65
N TRP A 621 -0.47 -7.20 -22.63
CA TRP A 621 -1.82 -7.24 -23.17
C TRP A 621 -2.80 -6.28 -22.48
N LEU A 622 -2.65 -6.05 -21.18
CA LEU A 622 -3.49 -5.08 -20.46
C LEU A 622 -3.19 -3.64 -20.90
N GLU A 623 -1.95 -3.34 -21.27
CA GLU A 623 -1.57 -2.05 -21.85
C GLU A 623 -2.14 -1.88 -23.26
N ASP A 624 -2.03 -2.91 -24.11
CA ASP A 624 -2.59 -2.90 -25.47
C ASP A 624 -4.13 -2.80 -25.48
N GLU A 625 -4.82 -3.54 -24.60
CA GLU A 625 -6.29 -3.44 -24.43
C GLU A 625 -6.71 -2.07 -23.90
N LYS A 626 -5.90 -1.46 -23.03
CA LYS A 626 -6.17 -0.11 -22.53
C LYS A 626 -6.09 0.93 -23.65
N VAL A 627 -5.07 0.84 -24.52
CA VAL A 627 -4.95 1.73 -25.70
C VAL A 627 -6.14 1.51 -26.65
N LEU A 628 -6.59 0.27 -26.81
CA LEU A 628 -7.74 -0.06 -27.64
C LEU A 628 -9.04 0.58 -27.13
N LEU A 629 -9.25 0.54 -25.81
CA LEU A 629 -10.39 1.16 -25.14
C LEU A 629 -10.34 2.69 -25.20
N GLU A 630 -9.15 3.29 -25.05
CA GLU A 630 -8.96 4.74 -25.20
C GLU A 630 -9.33 5.23 -26.61
N MET A 631 -9.07 4.42 -27.65
CA MET A 631 -9.49 4.70 -29.03
C MET A 631 -11.01 4.85 -29.18
N THR A 632 -11.81 4.20 -28.34
CA THR A 632 -13.29 4.31 -28.38
C THR A 632 -13.83 5.62 -27.82
N GLU A 633 -12.98 6.46 -27.20
CA GLU A 633 -13.34 7.78 -26.69
C GLU A 633 -13.42 8.84 -27.81
N GLU A 634 -12.91 8.56 -29.01
CA GLU A 634 -13.05 9.43 -30.19
C GLU A 634 -14.43 9.26 -30.85
N VAL A 635 -15.01 10.33 -31.42
CA VAL A 635 -16.39 10.30 -31.95
C VAL A 635 -16.48 9.56 -33.29
N ASP A 636 -15.37 9.49 -34.03
CA ASP A 636 -15.20 8.93 -35.37
C ASP A 636 -14.15 7.82 -35.42
N TYR A 637 -13.95 7.09 -34.31
CA TYR A 637 -13.01 5.98 -34.26
C TYR A 637 -13.39 4.85 -35.23
N ASP A 638 -12.37 4.25 -35.84
CA ASP A 638 -12.52 3.18 -36.82
C ASP A 638 -12.91 1.86 -36.11
N VAL A 639 -14.20 1.52 -36.19
CA VAL A 639 -14.78 0.33 -35.56
C VAL A 639 -14.22 -0.96 -36.16
N ASP A 640 -13.90 -0.98 -37.46
CA ASP A 640 -13.34 -2.16 -38.12
C ASP A 640 -11.88 -2.36 -37.68
N SER A 641 -11.12 -1.27 -37.53
CA SER A 641 -9.76 -1.29 -36.96
C SER A 641 -9.76 -1.74 -35.50
N TYR A 642 -10.70 -1.25 -34.69
CA TYR A 642 -10.88 -1.68 -33.29
C TYR A 642 -11.18 -3.18 -33.20
N ALA A 643 -12.16 -3.66 -33.98
CA ALA A 643 -12.54 -5.07 -33.99
C ALA A 643 -11.37 -5.98 -34.42
N THR A 644 -10.64 -5.57 -35.47
CA THR A 644 -9.48 -6.32 -36.00
C THR A 644 -8.34 -6.40 -34.97
N GLN A 645 -8.02 -5.28 -34.30
CA GLN A 645 -6.96 -5.26 -33.29
C GLN A 645 -7.36 -6.03 -32.02
N LEU A 646 -8.64 -5.97 -31.61
CA LEU A 646 -9.15 -6.77 -30.49
C LEU A 646 -9.07 -8.28 -30.81
N GLU A 647 -9.48 -8.67 -32.01
CA GLU A 647 -9.40 -10.06 -32.48
C GLU A 647 -7.96 -10.56 -32.48
N GLN A 648 -7.00 -9.76 -32.96
CA GLN A 648 -5.57 -10.11 -32.90
C GLN A 648 -5.03 -10.30 -31.47
N ILE A 649 -5.43 -9.43 -30.52
CA ILE A 649 -5.03 -9.56 -29.11
C ILE A 649 -5.63 -10.84 -28.51
N LEU A 650 -6.90 -11.13 -28.80
CA LEU A 650 -7.58 -12.33 -28.31
C LEU A 650 -6.98 -13.61 -28.88
N ASP A 651 -6.65 -13.64 -30.18
CA ASP A 651 -6.00 -14.78 -30.81
C ASP A 651 -4.61 -15.04 -30.21
N GLN A 652 -3.80 -13.99 -30.02
CA GLN A 652 -2.50 -14.11 -29.35
C GLN A 652 -2.63 -14.65 -27.91
N LYS A 653 -3.63 -14.17 -27.16
CA LYS A 653 -3.93 -14.69 -25.81
C LYS A 653 -4.29 -16.17 -25.85
N ILE A 654 -5.15 -16.56 -26.78
CA ILE A 654 -5.61 -17.94 -26.94
C ILE A 654 -4.43 -18.86 -27.27
N ASP A 655 -3.56 -18.46 -28.19
CA ASP A 655 -2.40 -19.25 -28.62
C ASP A 655 -1.43 -19.50 -27.47
N ILE A 656 -0.99 -18.43 -26.79
CA ILE A 656 -0.02 -18.53 -25.69
C ILE A 656 -0.59 -19.30 -24.49
N LEU A 657 -1.86 -19.06 -24.13
CA LEU A 657 -2.51 -19.79 -23.04
C LEU A 657 -2.75 -21.26 -23.40
N THR A 658 -3.03 -21.55 -24.68
CA THR A 658 -3.17 -22.92 -25.19
C THR A 658 -1.84 -23.66 -25.13
N GLU A 659 -0.75 -23.02 -25.51
CA GLU A 659 0.60 -23.59 -25.42
C GLU A 659 0.98 -23.92 -23.97
N LEU A 660 0.80 -22.97 -23.04
CA LEU A 660 1.06 -23.20 -21.62
C LEU A 660 0.19 -24.34 -21.07
N ARG A 661 -1.10 -24.35 -21.41
CA ARG A 661 -2.03 -25.41 -21.00
C ARG A 661 -1.56 -26.78 -21.49
N ASP A 662 -1.08 -26.87 -22.72
CA ASP A 662 -0.66 -28.14 -23.30
C ASP A 662 0.69 -28.62 -22.73
N LYS A 663 1.60 -27.70 -22.40
CA LYS A 663 2.82 -27.99 -21.62
C LYS A 663 2.50 -28.48 -20.20
N VAL A 664 1.54 -27.84 -19.51
CA VAL A 664 1.06 -28.28 -18.19
C VAL A 664 0.40 -29.66 -18.26
N LYS A 665 -0.38 -29.94 -19.32
CA LYS A 665 -0.96 -31.28 -19.56
C LYS A 665 0.12 -32.33 -19.79
N SER A 666 1.13 -32.01 -20.59
CA SER A 666 2.28 -32.91 -20.84
C SER A 666 3.02 -33.23 -19.55
N PHE A 667 3.37 -32.21 -18.77
CA PHE A 667 4.00 -32.39 -17.46
C PHE A 667 3.15 -33.23 -16.51
N ARG A 668 1.83 -33.01 -16.50
CA ARG A 668 0.91 -33.84 -15.72
C ARG A 668 0.84 -35.29 -16.20
N SER A 669 0.91 -35.54 -17.51
CA SER A 669 0.97 -36.91 -18.05
C SER A 669 2.27 -37.61 -17.63
N SER A 670 3.41 -36.93 -17.75
CA SER A 670 4.71 -37.46 -17.33
C SER A 670 4.74 -37.78 -15.83
N LEU A 671 4.14 -36.93 -14.98
CA LEU A 671 3.96 -37.22 -13.56
C LEU A 671 3.11 -38.47 -13.31
N GLN A 672 2.05 -38.68 -14.10
CA GLN A 672 1.19 -39.87 -13.97
C GLN A 672 1.87 -41.13 -14.49
N GLU A 673 2.66 -41.04 -15.55
CA GLU A 673 3.44 -42.14 -16.11
C GLU A 673 4.57 -42.56 -15.16
N GLU A 674 5.25 -41.62 -14.50
CA GLU A 674 6.21 -41.89 -13.42
C GLU A 674 5.51 -42.60 -12.25
N GLU A 675 4.35 -42.10 -11.83
CA GLU A 675 3.57 -42.71 -10.75
C GLU A 675 3.11 -44.14 -11.11
N GLN A 676 2.78 -44.39 -12.39
CA GLN A 676 2.41 -45.72 -12.89
C GLN A 676 3.61 -46.66 -13.07
N ALA A 677 4.74 -46.17 -13.56
CA ALA A 677 5.99 -46.93 -13.66
C ALA A 677 6.49 -47.33 -12.27
N SER A 678 6.40 -46.41 -11.30
CA SER A 678 6.68 -46.67 -9.88
C SER A 678 5.78 -47.78 -9.30
N LYS A 679 4.52 -47.88 -9.77
CA LYS A 679 3.59 -48.97 -9.42
C LYS A 679 3.92 -50.31 -10.12
N GLN A 680 4.49 -50.30 -11.33
CA GLN A 680 4.80 -51.51 -12.12
C GLN A 680 6.15 -52.17 -11.78
N ILE A 681 7.12 -51.44 -11.21
CA ILE A 681 8.42 -51.97 -10.74
C ILE A 681 8.28 -52.99 -9.58
N ASN A 682 7.05 -53.34 -9.20
CA ASN A 682 6.71 -54.38 -8.24
C ASN A 682 6.07 -55.62 -8.94
N PRO A 683 6.80 -56.47 -9.70
CA PRO A 683 6.21 -57.68 -10.24
C PRO A 683 6.15 -58.79 -9.19
N LYS A 684 4.92 -59.26 -8.96
CA LYS A 684 4.61 -60.55 -8.34
C LYS A 684 5.44 -61.66 -9.02
N ARG A 685 6.46 -62.21 -8.35
CA ARG A 685 7.14 -63.42 -8.84
C ARG A 685 6.24 -64.63 -8.54
N GLN A 686 5.64 -65.20 -9.58
CA GLN A 686 4.89 -66.46 -9.55
C GLN A 686 5.78 -67.60 -9.03
N ARG A 687 5.24 -68.40 -8.11
CA ARG A 687 5.82 -69.66 -7.66
C ARG A 687 5.77 -70.67 -8.81
N ALA A 688 6.92 -71.13 -9.26
CA ALA A 688 7.08 -72.42 -9.93
C ALA A 688 7.98 -73.29 -9.04
N LEU A 689 7.45 -74.50 -8.80
CA LEU A 689 7.80 -75.61 -7.91
C LEU A 689 9.22 -75.71 -7.35
#